data_AF-A0A5M5M1D8-F1
#
_entry.id   AF-A0A5M5M1D8-F1
#
_cell.length_a   1.000
_cell.length_b   1.000
_cell.length_c   1.000
_cell.angle_alpha   90.00
_cell.angle_beta   90.00
_cell.angle_gamma   90.00
#
_symmetry.space_group_name_H-M   'P 1'
#
loop_
_entity.id
_entity.type
_entity.pdbx_description
1 polymer ?
#
loop_
_entity_poly.entity_id
_entity_poly.type
_entity_poly.pdbx_seq_one_letter_code
_entity_poly.pdbx_strand_id
1 'polypeptide(L)'
;MYMLSTVISQTGECNAQHATDPCFLNQWGYSTLLLIIIGIGLVYLLFKKRKFLVDNLKWIAGTVFIAGFLIYWYAFNEGGSDSNSIALAFRSALSSMEMFASHSDLLEVPEDLHHDPFYMTIFSVIHFLAVIVSAVFIIKLLGFRFISWVRLCAANLSRKKKCRLFIFWGVNDNAILLANSIRKKAAEPKGKNEEGWENCKFIFVRLLSANESSSHGRFTFSHFFNSSHDGTEKFIEKIEELDGILVNSKFGITGRVIDKVKSEFDLYKYLGLRRLGNLIKKYPQATFYFLSPNEELNLEAVSVFKEIAKCKEDRVHNQVQIYYHARKNNQNQKLEVCDGLKHQIHIIDSSNLAVLQLKKNVRNHPVNFVDVDTSKACVKKPFTSMIIGFGETGRDAFRFLYEFGALIDVNGNRNPQKIYVVDEHMDELKGDFLMKAPALKERKNELEWCEEISIHSERFWEKLSEIIHDLNYVVIAIGNDNEGMALAIDLYEYAYRYRKDCFNDFRIYLRVNGSCNTIQLKQIKEYFNIYGNTRDVIITFGAQEEIFSYDVVSTDVLEVLAKEFYYAYQKIMIDAMPETNEKEIEEKKKAKESLKQTAEEEWNARREALQDKHSLNAQIKLAYQEEQDRANVWHIDTKKFLAGAMGEDGKDNKERLKEMVELTQRDAHTLNYSKVCDVVSSTLFDNLSKCEHLRWNACMELQGFVTCDGDKDFQQKKHKCIVDNDILRSKYPETIPYDQCVVELSFRLKKN
;
A
#
# COMPACT_ATOMS: atom_id res chain seq x y z
N MET A 1 46.04 -18.64 -27.78
CA MET A 1 47.51 -18.57 -27.92
C MET A 1 48.04 -19.19 -29.22
N TYR A 2 47.22 -19.37 -30.26
CA TYR A 2 47.65 -19.91 -31.58
C TYR A 2 47.29 -18.99 -32.79
N MET A 3 46.78 -17.78 -32.54
CA MET A 3 46.43 -16.77 -33.56
C MET A 3 47.35 -15.53 -33.52
N LEU A 4 48.44 -15.60 -32.75
CA LEU A 4 49.46 -14.55 -32.65
C LEU A 4 50.76 -14.89 -33.40
N SER A 5 50.88 -16.12 -33.92
CA SER A 5 52.07 -16.60 -34.63
C SER A 5 52.04 -16.32 -36.14
N THR A 6 50.87 -16.05 -36.72
CA THR A 6 50.72 -15.93 -38.18
C THR A 6 50.90 -14.51 -38.70
N VAL A 7 50.89 -13.51 -37.82
CA VAL A 7 51.07 -12.09 -38.19
C VAL A 7 52.55 -11.65 -38.21
N ILE A 8 53.47 -12.48 -37.67
CA ILE A 8 54.89 -12.11 -37.57
C ILE A 8 55.73 -12.64 -38.75
N SER A 9 55.17 -13.47 -39.64
CA SER A 9 55.94 -14.13 -40.71
C SER A 9 55.83 -13.49 -42.10
N GLN A 10 55.04 -12.44 -42.31
CA GLN A 10 54.85 -11.81 -43.63
C GLN A 10 55.38 -10.37 -43.75
N THR A 11 56.22 -9.91 -42.81
CA THR A 11 56.88 -8.60 -42.88
C THR A 11 58.41 -8.72 -42.97
N GLY A 12 58.91 -9.80 -43.56
CA GLY A 12 60.30 -9.94 -43.96
C GLY A 12 60.37 -9.94 -45.49
N GLU A 13 60.86 -8.83 -46.06
CA GLU A 13 61.09 -8.56 -47.50
C GLU A 13 60.12 -7.55 -48.13
N CYS A 14 60.23 -6.29 -47.70
CA CYS A 14 60.03 -5.16 -48.62
C CYS A 14 60.96 -4.01 -48.24
N ASN A 15 61.73 -3.58 -49.24
CA ASN A 15 62.85 -2.64 -49.22
C ASN A 15 62.70 -1.40 -48.31
N ALA A 16 63.70 -1.21 -47.46
CA ALA A 16 63.87 -0.10 -46.53
C ALA A 16 64.39 1.19 -47.21
N GLN A 17 63.72 1.71 -48.25
CA GLN A 17 64.20 2.91 -48.95
C GLN A 17 63.18 4.03 -49.27
N HIS A 18 61.99 4.03 -48.67
CA HIS A 18 61.06 5.17 -48.79
C HIS A 18 60.48 5.69 -47.45
N ALA A 19 61.07 5.37 -46.31
CA ALA A 19 60.60 5.82 -44.99
C ALA A 19 61.15 7.19 -44.57
N THR A 20 61.14 8.18 -45.47
CA THR A 20 61.44 9.60 -45.13
C THR A 20 60.47 10.55 -45.81
N ASP A 21 59.19 10.45 -45.43
CA ASP A 21 58.23 11.55 -45.61
C ASP A 21 57.66 11.96 -44.24
N PRO A 22 57.84 13.22 -43.79
CA PRO A 22 57.37 13.71 -42.50
C PRO A 22 55.82 13.83 -42.41
N CYS A 23 55.10 13.45 -43.47
CA CYS A 23 53.65 13.51 -43.51
C CYS A 23 52.96 12.28 -42.89
N PHE A 24 53.64 11.11 -42.84
CA PHE A 24 53.04 9.85 -42.41
C PHE A 24 52.81 9.75 -40.89
N LEU A 25 53.68 10.36 -40.09
CA LEU A 25 53.59 10.33 -38.61
C LEU A 25 52.57 11.33 -38.04
N ASN A 26 52.26 12.41 -38.77
CA ASN A 26 51.30 13.42 -38.30
C ASN A 26 49.85 12.93 -38.41
N GLN A 27 49.49 12.21 -39.48
CA GLN A 27 48.10 11.79 -39.74
C GLN A 27 47.56 10.76 -38.72
N TRP A 28 48.41 9.86 -38.21
CA TRP A 28 48.02 8.85 -37.22
C TRP A 28 47.84 9.44 -35.82
N GLY A 29 48.62 10.46 -35.44
CA GLY A 29 48.51 11.14 -34.15
C GLY A 29 47.21 11.92 -34.00
N TYR A 30 46.79 12.66 -35.03
CA TYR A 30 45.52 13.40 -35.00
C TYR A 30 44.29 12.49 -35.03
N SER A 31 44.33 11.39 -35.78
CA SER A 31 43.21 10.43 -35.89
C SER A 31 42.98 9.65 -34.59
N THR A 32 44.06 9.24 -33.91
CA THR A 32 43.98 8.56 -32.61
C THR A 32 43.57 9.50 -31.48
N LEU A 33 44.06 10.75 -31.47
CA LEU A 33 43.64 11.77 -30.51
C LEU A 33 42.14 12.11 -30.67
N LEU A 34 41.66 12.23 -31.91
CA LEU A 34 40.24 12.47 -32.21
C LEU A 34 39.35 11.32 -31.69
N LEU A 35 39.75 10.06 -31.90
CA LEU A 35 39.03 8.89 -31.39
C LEU A 35 38.97 8.86 -29.86
N ILE A 36 40.05 9.26 -29.17
CA ILE A 36 40.08 9.33 -27.69
C ILE A 36 39.16 10.45 -27.19
N ILE A 37 39.18 11.62 -27.82
CA ILE A 37 38.29 12.75 -27.47
C ILE A 37 36.82 12.37 -27.71
N ILE A 38 36.51 11.74 -28.84
CA ILE A 38 35.17 11.23 -29.15
C ILE A 38 34.76 10.15 -28.12
N GLY A 39 35.66 9.25 -27.77
CA GLY A 39 35.43 8.21 -26.75
C GLY A 39 35.13 8.78 -25.36
N ILE A 40 35.91 9.77 -24.90
CA ILE A 40 35.69 10.46 -23.61
C ILE A 40 34.39 11.26 -23.63
N GLY A 41 34.10 11.97 -24.73
CA GLY A 41 32.85 12.69 -24.94
C GLY A 41 31.64 11.75 -24.93
N LEU A 42 31.75 10.57 -25.53
CA LEU A 42 30.71 9.55 -25.53
C LEU A 42 30.46 8.96 -24.15
N VAL A 43 31.51 8.65 -23.39
CA VAL A 43 31.38 8.19 -22.00
C VAL A 43 30.71 9.27 -21.16
N TYR A 44 31.09 10.54 -21.30
CA TYR A 44 30.45 11.65 -20.60
C TYR A 44 28.96 11.78 -20.95
N LEU A 45 28.61 11.71 -22.24
CA LEU A 45 27.23 11.79 -22.73
C LEU A 45 26.38 10.58 -22.28
N LEU A 46 26.94 9.37 -22.33
CA LEU A 46 26.28 8.12 -21.92
C LEU A 46 25.97 8.07 -20.42
N PHE A 47 26.81 8.66 -19.58
CA PHE A 47 26.65 8.60 -18.12
C PHE A 47 25.99 9.84 -17.50
N LYS A 48 26.24 11.06 -18.02
CA LYS A 48 25.77 12.31 -17.39
C LYS A 48 24.62 13.00 -18.14
N LYS A 49 24.51 12.81 -19.46
CA LYS A 49 23.45 13.39 -20.32
C LYS A 49 22.66 12.33 -21.10
N ARG A 50 22.53 11.12 -20.52
CA ARG A 50 21.81 9.98 -21.11
C ARG A 50 20.41 10.34 -21.60
N LYS A 51 19.65 11.10 -20.80
CA LYS A 51 18.27 11.53 -21.13
C LYS A 51 18.21 12.30 -22.47
N PHE A 52 19.10 13.27 -22.66
CA PHE A 52 19.21 14.02 -23.92
C PHE A 52 19.54 13.13 -25.14
N LEU A 53 20.48 12.19 -25.00
CA LEU A 53 20.83 11.24 -26.06
C LEU A 53 19.66 10.31 -26.41
N VAL A 54 18.97 9.82 -25.39
CA VAL A 54 17.84 8.90 -25.51
C VAL A 54 16.62 9.54 -26.17
N ASP A 55 16.36 10.81 -25.85
CA ASP A 55 15.23 11.59 -26.36
C ASP A 55 15.44 11.98 -27.84
N ASN A 56 16.70 12.26 -28.22
CA ASN A 56 17.07 12.67 -29.58
C ASN A 56 17.61 11.53 -30.45
N LEU A 57 17.64 10.29 -29.95
CA LEU A 57 18.23 9.13 -30.64
C LEU A 57 17.64 8.91 -32.04
N LYS A 58 16.34 9.15 -32.22
CA LYS A 58 15.66 9.02 -33.52
C LYS A 58 16.23 9.99 -34.56
N TRP A 59 16.48 11.24 -34.17
CA TRP A 59 17.06 12.27 -35.05
C TRP A 59 18.53 11.99 -35.36
N ILE A 60 19.28 11.53 -34.35
CA ILE A 60 20.70 11.17 -34.52
C ILE A 60 20.82 9.97 -35.47
N ALA A 61 20.01 8.93 -35.27
CA ALA A 61 19.97 7.76 -36.14
C ALA A 61 19.58 8.12 -37.58
N GLY A 62 18.55 8.97 -37.76
CA GLY A 62 18.15 9.46 -39.08
C GLY A 62 19.24 10.26 -39.79
N THR A 63 19.98 11.09 -39.05
CA THR A 63 21.10 11.87 -39.62
C THR A 63 22.24 10.97 -40.07
N VAL A 64 22.63 9.99 -39.23
CA VAL A 64 23.69 9.03 -39.57
C VAL A 64 23.27 8.15 -40.75
N PHE A 65 22.01 7.74 -40.83
CA PHE A 65 21.45 7.00 -41.96
C PHE A 65 21.48 7.81 -43.25
N ILE A 66 21.03 9.08 -43.24
CA ILE A 66 21.08 9.94 -44.43
C ILE A 66 22.52 10.14 -44.90
N ALA A 67 23.45 10.34 -43.97
CA ALA A 67 24.84 10.54 -44.32
C ALA A 67 25.50 9.26 -44.87
N GLY A 68 25.16 8.08 -44.31
CA GLY A 68 25.57 6.78 -44.85
C GLY A 68 24.98 6.51 -46.24
N PHE A 69 23.70 6.84 -46.44
CA PHE A 69 23.02 6.77 -47.73
C PHE A 69 23.74 7.64 -48.77
N LEU A 70 24.11 8.88 -48.44
CA LEU A 70 24.81 9.78 -49.37
C LEU A 70 26.22 9.28 -49.74
N ILE A 71 26.95 8.70 -48.78
CA ILE A 71 28.27 8.11 -49.03
C ILE A 71 28.16 6.92 -49.98
N TYR A 72 27.24 5.98 -49.71
CA TYR A 72 27.04 4.83 -50.57
C TYR A 72 26.39 5.20 -51.91
N TRP A 73 25.58 6.25 -51.96
CA TRP A 73 25.04 6.78 -53.21
C TRP A 73 26.15 7.28 -54.12
N TYR A 74 27.10 8.04 -53.56
CA TYR A 74 28.27 8.50 -54.30
C TYR A 74 29.15 7.34 -54.76
N ALA A 75 29.41 6.37 -53.87
CA ALA A 75 30.29 5.23 -54.15
C ALA A 75 29.71 4.24 -55.17
N PHE A 76 28.41 3.97 -55.15
CA PHE A 76 27.77 3.01 -56.06
C PHE A 76 27.34 3.61 -57.40
N ASN A 77 27.53 4.92 -57.59
CA ASN A 77 27.16 5.63 -58.82
C ASN A 77 28.02 5.26 -60.05
N GLU A 78 29.10 4.49 -59.86
CA GLU A 78 29.97 3.99 -60.95
C GLU A 78 30.04 2.44 -60.98
N GLY A 79 29.43 1.76 -60.00
CA GLY A 79 29.55 0.32 -59.73
C GLY A 79 28.45 -0.54 -60.34
N GLY A 80 28.06 -0.26 -61.59
CA GLY A 80 27.07 -1.04 -62.34
C GLY A 80 25.60 -0.69 -62.06
N SER A 81 25.34 0.48 -61.47
CA SER A 81 23.97 1.00 -61.19
C SER A 81 23.64 2.28 -61.96
N ASP A 82 24.53 2.74 -62.83
CA ASP A 82 24.56 4.03 -63.51
C ASP A 82 23.30 4.33 -64.34
N SER A 83 22.53 3.29 -64.70
CA SER A 83 21.32 3.40 -65.53
C SER A 83 20.00 3.22 -64.77
N ASN A 84 20.01 3.00 -63.45
CA ASN A 84 18.78 2.82 -62.66
C ASN A 84 18.86 3.49 -61.28
N SER A 85 18.37 4.73 -61.20
CA SER A 85 18.35 5.54 -59.97
C SER A 85 17.54 4.91 -58.84
N ILE A 86 16.56 4.05 -59.15
CA ILE A 86 15.77 3.33 -58.12
C ILE A 86 16.61 2.21 -57.51
N ALA A 87 17.35 1.46 -58.33
CA ALA A 87 18.26 0.42 -57.85
C ALA A 87 19.39 1.01 -57.01
N LEU A 88 19.97 2.14 -57.46
CA LEU A 88 20.97 2.89 -56.69
C LEU A 88 20.42 3.33 -55.33
N ALA A 89 19.19 3.89 -55.29
CA ALA A 89 18.54 4.28 -54.04
C ALA A 89 18.37 3.12 -53.06
N PHE A 90 17.82 1.99 -53.51
CA PHE A 90 17.60 0.85 -52.62
C PHE A 90 18.91 0.23 -52.15
N ARG A 91 19.93 0.14 -53.03
CA ARG A 91 21.23 -0.41 -52.69
C ARG A 91 21.96 0.46 -51.65
N SER A 92 22.04 1.77 -51.88
CA SER A 92 22.66 2.70 -50.93
C SER A 92 21.92 2.79 -49.61
N ALA A 93 20.58 2.66 -49.62
CA ALA A 93 19.78 2.58 -48.40
C ALA A 93 20.06 1.29 -47.62
N LEU A 94 20.17 0.14 -48.30
CA LEU A 94 20.44 -1.15 -47.67
C LEU A 94 21.84 -1.17 -47.05
N SER A 95 22.87 -0.78 -47.80
CA SER A 95 24.24 -0.66 -47.25
C SER A 95 24.30 0.32 -46.09
N SER A 96 23.57 1.44 -46.15
CA SER A 96 23.47 2.36 -45.01
C SER A 96 22.75 1.77 -43.79
N MET A 97 21.79 0.86 -43.96
CA MET A 97 21.20 0.11 -42.84
C MET A 97 22.19 -0.88 -42.24
N GLU A 98 22.97 -1.57 -43.08
CA GLU A 98 23.95 -2.57 -42.65
C GLU A 98 25.09 -1.99 -41.81
N MET A 99 25.42 -0.70 -42.00
CA MET A 99 26.34 0.03 -41.11
C MET A 99 25.95 -0.06 -39.64
N PHE A 100 24.65 0.00 -39.33
CA PHE A 100 24.15 -0.11 -37.96
C PHE A 100 24.31 -1.53 -37.39
N ALA A 101 24.42 -2.54 -38.23
CA ALA A 101 24.75 -3.91 -37.85
C ALA A 101 26.25 -4.17 -37.76
N SER A 102 27.10 -3.13 -37.90
CA SER A 102 28.56 -3.23 -37.99
C SER A 102 29.05 -3.99 -39.23
N HIS A 103 28.20 -4.12 -40.25
CA HIS A 103 28.60 -4.58 -41.58
C HIS A 103 29.04 -3.38 -42.43
N SER A 104 29.97 -3.63 -43.35
CA SER A 104 30.57 -2.62 -44.21
C SER A 104 30.75 -3.20 -45.60
N ASP A 105 30.12 -2.60 -46.59
CA ASP A 105 30.21 -2.99 -48.01
C ASP A 105 31.40 -2.31 -48.68
N LEU A 106 32.51 -2.14 -47.95
CA LEU A 106 33.72 -1.52 -48.47
C LEU A 106 34.28 -2.27 -49.69
N LEU A 107 34.04 -3.58 -49.76
CA LEU A 107 34.45 -4.42 -50.90
C LEU A 107 33.69 -4.09 -52.20
N GLU A 108 32.50 -3.49 -52.10
CA GLU A 108 31.70 -3.09 -53.26
C GLU A 108 31.96 -1.64 -53.69
N VAL A 109 32.73 -0.88 -52.91
CA VAL A 109 33.17 0.47 -53.25
C VAL A 109 34.30 0.41 -54.29
N PRO A 110 34.29 1.24 -55.34
CA PRO A 110 35.37 1.31 -56.33
C PRO A 110 36.76 1.45 -55.73
N GLU A 111 37.75 0.76 -56.30
CA GLU A 111 39.14 0.69 -55.82
C GLU A 111 39.82 2.08 -55.81
N ASP A 112 39.41 2.99 -56.70
CA ASP A 112 39.87 4.38 -56.76
C ASP A 112 39.51 5.17 -55.48
N LEU A 113 38.35 4.88 -54.87
CA LEU A 113 37.90 5.51 -53.64
C LEU A 113 38.56 4.91 -52.38
N HIS A 114 39.14 3.71 -52.47
CA HIS A 114 39.91 3.13 -51.36
C HIS A 114 41.20 3.90 -51.10
N HIS A 115 41.73 4.55 -52.14
CA HIS A 115 42.97 5.32 -52.09
C HIS A 115 42.75 6.81 -51.76
N ASP A 116 41.51 7.30 -51.69
CA ASP A 116 41.16 8.66 -51.27
C ASP A 116 41.11 8.77 -49.72
N PRO A 117 42.07 9.47 -49.09
CA PRO A 117 42.11 9.61 -47.64
C PRO A 117 40.89 10.37 -47.07
N PHE A 118 40.29 11.27 -47.85
CA PHE A 118 39.16 12.08 -47.41
C PHE A 118 37.88 11.25 -47.37
N TYR A 119 37.58 10.54 -48.47
CA TYR A 119 36.46 9.60 -48.53
C TYR A 119 36.57 8.54 -47.43
N MET A 120 37.74 7.89 -47.27
CA MET A 120 37.94 6.82 -46.29
C MET A 120 37.82 7.31 -44.83
N THR A 121 38.21 8.55 -44.55
CA THR A 121 38.02 9.15 -43.21
C THR A 121 36.54 9.38 -42.92
N ILE A 122 35.80 9.98 -43.86
CA ILE A 122 34.36 10.22 -43.68
C ILE A 122 33.62 8.88 -43.56
N PHE A 123 33.88 7.94 -44.47
CA PHE A 123 33.32 6.58 -44.46
C PHE A 123 33.51 5.90 -43.09
N SER A 124 34.73 5.94 -42.55
CA SER A 124 35.05 5.34 -41.24
C SER A 124 34.34 6.04 -40.08
N VAL A 125 34.24 7.38 -40.10
CA VAL A 125 33.54 8.15 -39.07
C VAL A 125 32.05 7.83 -39.07
N ILE A 126 31.41 7.76 -40.25
CA ILE A 126 29.97 7.45 -40.32
C ILE A 126 29.69 6.02 -39.87
N HIS A 127 30.52 5.05 -40.27
CA HIS A 127 30.42 3.67 -39.77
C HIS A 127 30.57 3.60 -38.25
N PHE A 128 31.57 4.29 -37.70
CA PHE A 128 31.78 4.34 -36.26
C PHE A 128 30.59 4.97 -35.54
N LEU A 129 30.04 6.07 -36.05
CA LEU A 129 28.83 6.70 -35.52
C LEU A 129 27.60 5.78 -35.61
N ALA A 130 27.43 5.03 -36.69
CA ALA A 130 26.34 4.06 -36.84
C ALA A 130 26.43 2.94 -35.80
N VAL A 131 27.62 2.37 -35.59
CA VAL A 131 27.89 1.37 -34.54
C VAL A 131 27.64 1.95 -33.15
N ILE A 132 28.04 3.20 -32.89
CA ILE A 132 27.75 3.89 -31.62
C ILE A 132 26.25 4.07 -31.43
N VAL A 133 25.50 4.51 -32.44
CA VAL A 133 24.05 4.68 -32.35
C VAL A 133 23.38 3.35 -32.05
N SER A 134 23.80 2.26 -32.68
CA SER A 134 23.35 0.90 -32.35
C SER A 134 23.71 0.49 -30.93
N ALA A 135 24.93 0.77 -30.47
CA ALA A 135 25.35 0.50 -29.10
C ALA A 135 24.53 1.32 -28.08
N VAL A 136 24.27 2.60 -28.34
CA VAL A 136 23.42 3.47 -27.53
C VAL A 136 21.98 2.98 -27.52
N PHE A 137 21.45 2.51 -28.66
CA PHE A 137 20.12 1.91 -28.76
C PHE A 137 20.02 0.61 -27.94
N ILE A 138 21.04 -0.26 -28.03
CA ILE A 138 21.15 -1.47 -27.21
C ILE A 138 21.26 -1.10 -25.73
N ILE A 139 22.05 -0.09 -25.36
CA ILE A 139 22.13 0.44 -23.98
C ILE A 139 20.82 1.14 -23.57
N LYS A 140 20.04 1.71 -24.48
CA LYS A 140 18.71 2.24 -24.15
C LYS A 140 17.76 1.10 -23.79
N LEU A 141 17.77 0.02 -24.57
CA LEU A 141 16.94 -1.17 -24.35
C LEU A 141 17.39 -2.02 -23.15
N LEU A 142 18.71 -2.10 -22.89
CA LEU A 142 19.30 -3.00 -21.89
C LEU A 142 19.95 -2.28 -20.70
N GLY A 143 20.24 -0.98 -20.82
CA GLY A 143 21.12 -0.24 -19.91
C GLY A 143 20.56 -0.16 -18.50
N PHE A 144 19.25 0.02 -18.32
CA PHE A 144 18.67 -0.01 -16.98
C PHE A 144 18.83 -1.40 -16.30
N ARG A 145 18.70 -2.49 -17.06
CA ARG A 145 18.93 -3.85 -16.55
C ARG A 145 20.40 -4.11 -16.25
N PHE A 146 21.29 -3.63 -17.11
CA PHE A 146 22.73 -3.70 -16.89
C PHE A 146 23.14 -2.90 -15.65
N ILE A 147 22.64 -1.67 -15.50
CA ILE A 147 22.85 -0.83 -14.32
C ILE A 147 22.31 -1.52 -13.06
N SER A 148 21.10 -2.09 -13.10
CA SER A 148 20.53 -2.84 -11.98
C SER A 148 21.41 -4.04 -11.60
N TRP A 149 21.94 -4.76 -12.58
CA TRP A 149 22.86 -5.87 -12.36
C TRP A 149 24.19 -5.40 -11.73
N VAL A 150 24.78 -4.31 -12.23
CA VAL A 150 25.99 -3.70 -11.66
C VAL A 150 25.73 -3.22 -10.23
N ARG A 151 24.60 -2.55 -9.98
CA ARG A 151 24.18 -2.09 -8.65
C ARG A 151 24.02 -3.28 -7.68
N LEU A 152 23.41 -4.38 -8.12
CA LEU A 152 23.27 -5.59 -7.31
C LEU A 152 24.62 -6.27 -7.02
N CYS A 153 25.53 -6.29 -8.00
CA CYS A 153 26.91 -6.74 -7.80
C CYS A 153 27.61 -5.87 -6.74
N ALA A 154 27.63 -4.54 -6.95
CA ALA A 154 28.25 -3.59 -6.03
C ALA A 154 27.65 -3.70 -4.61
N ALA A 155 26.33 -3.84 -4.49
CA ALA A 155 25.64 -4.06 -3.23
C ALA A 155 26.08 -5.36 -2.54
N ASN A 156 26.32 -6.42 -3.31
CA ASN A 156 26.86 -7.67 -2.79
C ASN A 156 28.34 -7.59 -2.40
N LEU A 157 29.18 -6.82 -3.11
CA LEU A 157 30.60 -6.66 -2.75
C LEU A 157 30.83 -5.65 -1.61
N SER A 158 29.85 -4.78 -1.33
CA SER A 158 29.94 -3.80 -0.26
C SER A 158 30.10 -4.44 1.13
N ARG A 159 30.92 -3.84 1.99
CA ARG A 159 31.03 -4.23 3.41
C ARG A 159 29.69 -4.07 4.13
N LYS A 160 29.43 -4.88 5.16
CA LYS A 160 28.22 -4.80 6.00
C LYS A 160 28.14 -3.41 6.66
N LYS A 161 27.37 -2.51 6.05
CA LYS A 161 26.88 -1.28 6.68
C LYS A 161 25.48 -1.55 7.23
N LYS A 162 25.07 -0.84 8.30
CA LYS A 162 23.66 -0.75 8.69
C LYS A 162 22.87 -0.25 7.46
N CYS A 163 21.93 -1.04 6.97
CA CYS A 163 21.17 -0.79 5.74
C CYS A 163 19.82 -1.50 5.88
N ARG A 164 18.74 -0.82 5.50
CA ARG A 164 17.40 -1.41 5.42
C ARG A 164 17.11 -1.83 3.99
N LEU A 165 16.55 -3.03 3.83
CA LEU A 165 16.28 -3.62 2.53
C LEU A 165 14.78 -3.75 2.31
N PHE A 166 14.25 -3.06 1.30
CA PHE A 166 12.84 -3.14 0.91
C PHE A 166 12.73 -3.89 -0.41
N ILE A 167 12.01 -5.01 -0.41
CA ILE A 167 11.89 -5.91 -1.56
C ILE A 167 10.44 -5.97 -2.00
N PHE A 168 10.17 -5.48 -3.20
CA PHE A 168 8.86 -5.50 -3.84
C PHE A 168 8.79 -6.67 -4.81
N TRP A 169 7.93 -7.63 -4.50
CA TRP A 169 7.66 -8.78 -5.35
C TRP A 169 6.53 -8.44 -6.32
N GLY A 170 6.91 -8.06 -7.54
CA GLY A 170 6.05 -7.46 -8.55
C GLY A 170 6.38 -5.98 -8.79
N VAL A 171 6.08 -5.50 -10.00
CA VAL A 171 6.23 -4.10 -10.40
C VAL A 171 4.87 -3.57 -10.81
N ASN A 172 4.30 -2.68 -9.99
CA ASN A 172 2.99 -2.07 -10.21
C ASN A 172 2.91 -0.70 -9.51
N ASP A 173 1.82 0.04 -9.71
CA ASP A 173 1.62 1.37 -9.11
C ASP A 173 1.73 1.35 -7.58
N ASN A 174 1.07 0.41 -6.89
CA ASN A 174 1.11 0.29 -5.43
C ASN A 174 2.55 0.15 -4.88
N ALA A 175 3.37 -0.67 -5.53
CA ALA A 175 4.77 -0.85 -5.18
C ALA A 175 5.60 0.43 -5.36
N ILE A 176 5.34 1.18 -6.44
CA ILE A 176 6.04 2.43 -6.71
C ILE A 176 5.59 3.55 -5.75
N LEU A 177 4.30 3.63 -5.43
CA LEU A 177 3.75 4.58 -4.47
C LEU A 177 4.35 4.35 -3.08
N LEU A 178 4.35 3.10 -2.61
CA LEU A 178 4.93 2.77 -1.31
C LEU A 178 6.43 3.01 -1.27
N ALA A 179 7.18 2.61 -2.30
CA ALA A 179 8.62 2.87 -2.37
C ALA A 179 8.94 4.38 -2.35
N ASN A 180 8.16 5.20 -3.06
CA ASN A 180 8.29 6.66 -3.01
C ASN A 180 7.99 7.22 -1.62
N SER A 181 6.94 6.73 -0.96
CA SER A 181 6.61 7.13 0.41
C SER A 181 7.73 6.77 1.40
N ILE A 182 8.29 5.56 1.30
CA ILE A 182 9.45 5.13 2.11
C ILE A 182 10.66 6.04 1.87
N ARG A 183 10.96 6.37 0.60
CA ARG A 183 12.08 7.28 0.27
C ARG A 183 11.87 8.67 0.88
N LYS A 184 10.65 9.21 0.81
CA LYS A 184 10.32 10.49 1.46
C LYS A 184 10.54 10.41 2.98
N LYS A 185 10.06 9.34 3.62
CA LYS A 185 10.26 9.10 5.06
C LYS A 185 11.74 8.95 5.45
N ALA A 186 12.54 8.35 4.57
CA ALA A 186 13.98 8.20 4.78
C ALA A 186 14.73 9.55 4.73
N ALA A 187 14.21 10.53 3.99
CA ALA A 187 14.81 11.85 3.83
C ALA A 187 14.43 12.86 4.93
N GLU A 188 13.42 12.56 5.76
CA GLU A 188 13.02 13.42 6.88
C GLU A 188 14.16 13.55 7.91
N PRO A 189 14.43 14.74 8.47
CA PRO A 189 15.47 14.93 9.49
C PRO A 189 15.11 14.16 10.77
N LYS A 190 15.93 13.17 11.14
CA LYS A 190 15.62 12.24 12.23
C LYS A 190 16.25 12.63 13.56
N GLY A 191 15.55 12.32 14.65
CA GLY A 191 16.10 12.36 16.00
C GLY A 191 17.12 11.24 16.25
N LYS A 192 17.89 11.34 17.34
CA LYS A 192 19.05 10.47 17.68
C LYS A 192 18.78 8.94 17.75
N ASN A 193 17.52 8.48 17.66
CA ASN A 193 17.13 7.09 17.92
C ASN A 193 16.64 6.30 16.69
N GLU A 194 16.66 6.87 15.47
CA GLU A 194 16.17 6.16 14.27
C GLU A 194 17.31 5.67 13.35
N GLU A 195 18.07 4.70 13.84
CA GLU A 195 19.19 4.13 13.09
C GLU A 195 18.74 3.35 11.83
N GLY A 196 19.53 3.45 10.74
CA GLY A 196 19.41 2.62 9.54
C GLY A 196 18.60 3.20 8.36
N TRP A 197 17.99 4.36 8.54
CA TRP A 197 17.25 5.09 7.48
C TRP A 197 18.15 5.88 6.53
N GLU A 198 19.39 6.16 6.93
CA GLU A 198 20.39 6.85 6.11
C GLU A 198 20.84 6.03 4.88
N ASN A 199 20.53 4.73 4.85
CA ASN A 199 20.96 3.82 3.80
C ASN A 199 19.87 2.78 3.51
N CYS A 200 18.86 3.19 2.73
CA CYS A 200 17.79 2.33 2.26
C CYS A 200 18.10 1.80 0.85
N LYS A 201 17.78 0.52 0.59
CA LYS A 201 17.87 -0.07 -0.75
C LYS A 201 16.52 -0.61 -1.17
N PHE A 202 16.12 -0.25 -2.38
CA PHE A 202 14.86 -0.67 -3.00
C PHE A 202 15.15 -1.72 -4.07
N ILE A 203 14.55 -2.90 -3.94
CA ILE A 203 14.67 -3.99 -4.91
C ILE A 203 13.29 -4.33 -5.44
N PHE A 204 13.14 -4.33 -6.76
CA PHE A 204 11.94 -4.73 -7.45
C PHE A 204 12.18 -6.05 -8.17
N VAL A 205 11.37 -7.05 -7.86
CA VAL A 205 11.44 -8.38 -8.46
C VAL A 205 10.33 -8.49 -9.50
N ARG A 206 10.69 -8.55 -10.77
CA ARG A 206 9.75 -8.90 -11.84
C ARG A 206 9.47 -10.39 -11.80
N LEU A 207 8.22 -10.76 -11.60
CA LEU A 207 7.73 -12.13 -11.65
C LEU A 207 7.25 -12.45 -13.07
N LEU A 208 7.68 -13.57 -13.64
CA LEU A 208 7.18 -14.05 -14.94
C LEU A 208 5.86 -14.80 -14.73
N SER A 209 4.89 -14.59 -15.61
CA SER A 209 3.61 -15.31 -15.56
C SER A 209 3.79 -16.77 -15.99
N ALA A 210 2.92 -17.67 -15.50
CA ALA A 210 3.01 -19.10 -15.80
C ALA A 210 2.94 -19.42 -17.31
N ASN A 211 2.25 -18.58 -18.09
CA ASN A 211 2.08 -18.75 -19.54
C ASN A 211 3.33 -18.38 -20.36
N GLU A 212 4.28 -17.63 -19.78
CA GLU A 212 5.55 -17.28 -20.44
C GLU A 212 6.65 -18.32 -20.20
N SER A 213 6.40 -19.31 -19.33
CA SER A 213 7.42 -20.28 -18.90
C SER A 213 7.74 -21.38 -19.92
N SER A 214 6.94 -21.54 -20.97
CA SER A 214 7.00 -22.66 -21.93
C SER A 214 8.02 -22.47 -23.06
N SER A 215 8.68 -21.32 -23.22
CA SER A 215 9.66 -21.08 -24.30
C SER A 215 11.13 -21.13 -23.86
N HIS A 216 11.43 -21.50 -22.62
CA HIS A 216 12.74 -21.29 -22.00
C HIS A 216 13.77 -22.42 -22.21
N GLY A 217 14.11 -22.71 -23.48
CA GLY A 217 15.20 -23.63 -23.84
C GLY A 217 16.50 -22.95 -24.28
N ARG A 218 16.46 -21.74 -24.87
CA ARG A 218 17.65 -21.06 -25.42
C ARG A 218 17.54 -19.54 -25.28
N PHE A 219 18.64 -18.88 -24.94
CA PHE A 219 18.79 -17.42 -24.98
C PHE A 219 18.61 -16.96 -26.44
N THR A 220 17.57 -16.19 -26.76
CA THR A 220 17.32 -15.70 -28.13
C THR A 220 16.88 -14.23 -28.10
N PHE A 221 17.20 -13.46 -29.14
CA PHE A 221 16.91 -12.02 -29.20
C PHE A 221 15.42 -11.68 -29.03
N SER A 222 14.51 -12.59 -29.40
CA SER A 222 13.06 -12.48 -29.18
C SER A 222 12.66 -12.35 -27.70
N HIS A 223 13.46 -12.88 -26.77
CA HIS A 223 13.25 -12.75 -25.33
C HIS A 223 13.36 -11.30 -24.83
N PHE A 224 14.09 -10.45 -25.57
CA PHE A 224 14.26 -9.04 -25.22
C PHE A 224 13.10 -8.17 -25.71
N PHE A 225 12.40 -8.59 -26.77
CA PHE A 225 11.23 -7.87 -27.30
C PHE A 225 9.91 -8.29 -26.65
N ASN A 226 9.84 -9.52 -26.10
CA ASN A 226 8.71 -9.96 -25.28
C ASN A 226 8.56 -9.17 -23.96
N SER A 227 9.54 -8.32 -23.58
CA SER A 227 9.40 -7.44 -22.41
C SER A 227 8.46 -6.25 -22.58
N SER A 228 8.07 -5.95 -23.82
CA SER A 228 7.13 -4.87 -24.13
C SER A 228 5.67 -5.20 -23.74
N HIS A 229 5.35 -6.48 -23.53
CA HIS A 229 3.96 -6.93 -23.42
C HIS A 229 3.32 -6.79 -22.02
N ASP A 230 4.14 -6.67 -20.97
CA ASP A 230 3.74 -6.75 -19.55
C ASP A 230 3.73 -5.38 -18.84
N GLY A 231 3.86 -4.27 -19.59
CA GLY A 231 3.73 -2.91 -19.06
C GLY A 231 4.83 -2.43 -18.08
N THR A 232 5.74 -3.29 -17.64
CA THR A 232 6.84 -2.97 -16.70
C THR A 232 7.71 -1.81 -17.19
N GLU A 233 7.83 -1.62 -18.51
CA GLU A 233 8.60 -0.53 -19.12
C GLU A 233 8.11 0.86 -18.69
N LYS A 234 6.81 1.02 -18.40
CA LYS A 234 6.20 2.26 -17.89
C LYS A 234 6.72 2.66 -16.51
N PHE A 235 7.30 1.72 -15.76
CA PHE A 235 7.80 1.94 -14.40
C PHE A 235 9.32 2.10 -14.32
N ILE A 236 10.06 1.84 -15.40
CA ILE A 236 11.53 1.88 -15.39
C ILE A 236 12.06 3.25 -14.94
N GLU A 237 11.53 4.34 -15.50
CA GLU A 237 11.94 5.70 -15.12
C GLU A 237 11.67 5.96 -13.63
N LYS A 238 10.50 5.58 -13.12
CA LYS A 238 10.14 5.73 -11.70
C LYS A 238 11.05 4.90 -10.78
N ILE A 239 11.46 3.69 -11.18
CA ILE A 239 12.42 2.87 -10.42
C ILE A 239 13.83 3.47 -10.47
N GLU A 240 14.24 4.00 -11.63
CA GLU A 240 15.55 4.68 -11.78
C GLU A 240 15.64 5.90 -10.88
N GLU A 241 14.58 6.72 -10.82
CA GLU A 241 14.46 7.87 -9.91
C GLU A 241 14.57 7.47 -8.43
N LEU A 242 14.09 6.28 -8.06
CA LEU A 242 14.18 5.72 -6.71
C LEU A 242 15.57 5.15 -6.36
N ASP A 243 16.53 5.21 -7.28
CA ASP A 243 17.78 4.43 -7.22
C ASP A 243 17.54 2.93 -6.98
N GLY A 244 16.42 2.43 -7.48
CA GLY A 244 16.01 1.05 -7.34
C GLY A 244 16.84 0.07 -8.16
N ILE A 245 16.79 -1.20 -7.76
CA ILE A 245 17.39 -2.33 -8.48
C ILE A 245 16.26 -3.21 -9.01
N LEU A 246 16.18 -3.37 -10.33
CA LEU A 246 15.25 -4.31 -10.96
C LEU A 246 15.92 -5.67 -11.20
N VAL A 247 15.32 -6.74 -10.69
CA VAL A 247 15.75 -8.13 -10.93
C VAL A 247 14.61 -8.94 -11.53
N ASN A 248 14.94 -9.85 -12.44
CA ASN A 248 13.94 -10.72 -13.08
C ASN A 248 14.00 -12.11 -12.44
N SER A 249 12.85 -12.59 -11.98
CA SER A 249 12.68 -14.00 -11.65
C SER A 249 12.56 -14.82 -12.94
N LYS A 250 13.04 -16.07 -12.91
CA LYS A 250 12.85 -17.04 -13.99
C LYS A 250 11.47 -17.72 -13.96
N PHE A 251 10.84 -17.75 -12.80
CA PHE A 251 9.56 -18.43 -12.58
C PHE A 251 8.67 -17.59 -11.67
N GLY A 252 7.35 -17.76 -11.78
CA GLY A 252 6.42 -17.31 -10.75
C GLY A 252 6.61 -18.07 -9.43
N ILE A 253 6.12 -17.49 -8.34
CA ILE A 253 6.06 -18.17 -7.05
C ILE A 253 4.74 -18.94 -7.03
N THR A 254 4.81 -20.27 -7.08
CA THR A 254 3.63 -21.13 -7.07
C THR A 254 3.76 -22.23 -6.03
N GLY A 255 2.64 -22.80 -5.57
CA GLY A 255 2.64 -23.87 -4.56
C GLY A 255 3.48 -25.09 -4.95
N ARG A 256 3.59 -25.39 -6.26
CA ARG A 256 4.42 -26.48 -6.82
C ARG A 256 5.92 -26.32 -6.56
N VAL A 257 6.36 -25.14 -6.12
CA VAL A 257 7.77 -24.86 -5.80
C VAL A 257 8.17 -25.55 -4.49
N ILE A 258 7.23 -25.74 -3.56
CA ILE A 258 7.50 -26.33 -2.24
C ILE A 258 8.07 -27.74 -2.38
N ASP A 259 7.55 -28.55 -3.31
CA ASP A 259 8.04 -29.92 -3.55
C ASP A 259 9.48 -29.98 -4.09
N LYS A 260 9.96 -28.87 -4.67
CA LYS A 260 11.26 -28.78 -5.36
C LYS A 260 12.34 -28.09 -4.53
N VAL A 261 11.97 -27.50 -3.40
CA VAL A 261 12.83 -26.60 -2.62
C VAL A 261 12.92 -27.10 -1.19
N LYS A 262 14.15 -27.28 -0.68
CA LYS A 262 14.41 -27.80 0.68
C LYS A 262 14.75 -26.71 1.70
N SER A 263 15.17 -25.55 1.22
CA SER A 263 15.59 -24.42 2.05
C SER A 263 15.14 -23.10 1.44
N GLU A 264 15.15 -22.05 2.25
CA GLU A 264 14.82 -20.71 1.78
C GLU A 264 15.82 -20.18 0.75
N PHE A 265 17.10 -20.54 0.88
CA PHE A 265 18.10 -20.17 -0.11
C PHE A 265 17.89 -20.88 -1.46
N ASP A 266 17.41 -22.12 -1.43
CA ASP A 266 17.06 -22.89 -2.62
C ASP A 266 15.89 -22.27 -3.38
N LEU A 267 14.96 -21.59 -2.69
CA LEU A 267 13.89 -20.82 -3.34
C LEU A 267 14.49 -19.73 -4.24
N TYR A 268 15.38 -18.89 -3.70
CA TYR A 268 16.01 -17.85 -4.51
C TYR A 268 16.84 -18.45 -5.65
N LYS A 269 17.49 -19.60 -5.46
CA LYS A 269 18.22 -20.29 -6.53
C LYS A 269 17.27 -20.78 -7.62
N TYR A 270 16.15 -21.39 -7.26
CA TYR A 270 15.11 -21.87 -8.18
C TYR A 270 14.55 -20.72 -9.02
N LEU A 271 14.23 -19.60 -8.36
CA LEU A 271 13.75 -18.37 -9.02
C LEU A 271 14.83 -17.67 -9.87
N GLY A 272 16.08 -18.14 -9.88
CA GLY A 272 17.19 -17.50 -10.60
C GLY A 272 17.75 -16.25 -9.91
N LEU A 273 17.37 -16.02 -8.66
CA LEU A 273 17.65 -14.85 -7.82
C LEU A 273 18.78 -15.10 -6.80
N ARG A 274 19.74 -15.99 -7.09
CA ARG A 274 20.85 -16.34 -6.17
C ARG A 274 21.58 -15.14 -5.58
N ARG A 275 21.79 -14.09 -6.37
CA ARG A 275 22.48 -12.86 -5.92
C ARG A 275 21.62 -12.00 -4.99
N LEU A 276 20.30 -12.05 -5.16
CA LEU A 276 19.37 -11.42 -4.22
C LEU A 276 19.38 -12.19 -2.90
N GLY A 277 19.28 -13.52 -2.93
CA GLY A 277 19.37 -14.34 -1.71
C GLY A 277 20.66 -14.10 -0.91
N ASN A 278 21.81 -13.96 -1.59
CA ASN A 278 23.08 -13.59 -0.96
C ASN A 278 23.06 -12.20 -0.32
N LEU A 279 22.36 -11.25 -0.94
CA LEU A 279 22.23 -9.90 -0.42
C LEU A 279 21.36 -9.89 0.83
N ILE A 280 20.21 -10.58 0.79
CA ILE A 280 19.28 -10.64 1.92
C ILE A 280 19.96 -11.28 3.13
N LYS A 281 20.74 -12.36 2.94
CA LYS A 281 21.55 -13.00 4.00
C LYS A 281 22.48 -12.03 4.74
N LYS A 282 22.88 -10.92 4.11
CA LYS A 282 23.79 -9.93 4.71
C LYS A 282 23.06 -8.89 5.57
N TYR A 283 21.75 -8.71 5.38
CA TYR A 283 20.98 -7.63 5.99
C TYR A 283 19.89 -8.18 6.90
N PRO A 284 19.99 -7.98 8.22
CA PRO A 284 19.05 -8.56 9.19
C PRO A 284 17.66 -7.89 9.23
N GLN A 285 17.46 -6.77 8.50
CA GLN A 285 16.21 -5.99 8.49
C GLN A 285 15.63 -5.89 7.07
N ALA A 286 15.28 -7.04 6.50
CA ALA A 286 14.61 -7.09 5.21
C ALA A 286 13.09 -7.06 5.38
N THR A 287 12.42 -6.26 4.55
CA THR A 287 10.96 -6.15 4.50
C THR A 287 10.48 -6.49 3.10
N PHE A 288 9.54 -7.43 3.01
CA PHE A 288 9.00 -7.92 1.75
C PHE A 288 7.60 -7.36 1.53
N TYR A 289 7.32 -6.92 0.31
CA TYR A 289 6.02 -6.38 -0.09
C TYR A 289 5.48 -7.16 -1.30
N PHE A 290 4.31 -7.76 -1.15
CA PHE A 290 3.55 -8.43 -2.21
C PHE A 290 2.30 -7.61 -2.50
N LEU A 291 2.40 -6.66 -3.44
CA LEU A 291 1.39 -5.62 -3.66
C LEU A 291 0.67 -5.78 -4.99
N SER A 292 0.57 -7.00 -5.52
CA SER A 292 -0.16 -7.26 -6.76
C SER A 292 -1.63 -6.83 -6.59
N PRO A 293 -2.26 -6.26 -7.63
CA PRO A 293 -3.71 -6.10 -7.66
C PRO A 293 -4.45 -7.45 -7.62
N ASN A 294 -3.80 -8.53 -8.07
CA ASN A 294 -4.34 -9.88 -7.96
C ASN A 294 -4.01 -10.46 -6.57
N GLU A 295 -5.05 -10.56 -5.73
CA GLU A 295 -4.98 -11.09 -4.37
C GLU A 295 -4.48 -12.54 -4.32
N GLU A 296 -4.91 -13.41 -5.23
CA GLU A 296 -4.55 -14.83 -5.24
C GLU A 296 -3.04 -15.03 -5.39
N LEU A 297 -2.39 -14.23 -6.25
CA LEU A 297 -0.94 -14.28 -6.44
C LEU A 297 -0.19 -13.87 -5.17
N ASN A 298 -0.70 -12.88 -4.43
CA ASN A 298 -0.11 -12.46 -3.16
C ASN A 298 -0.26 -13.56 -2.11
N LEU A 299 -1.46 -14.16 -1.99
CA LEU A 299 -1.75 -15.23 -1.05
C LEU A 299 -0.90 -16.49 -1.32
N GLU A 300 -0.77 -16.88 -2.58
CA GLU A 300 0.05 -18.03 -2.98
C GLU A 300 1.52 -17.80 -2.63
N ALA A 301 2.05 -16.61 -2.94
CA ALA A 301 3.44 -16.28 -2.65
C ALA A 301 3.72 -16.29 -1.13
N VAL A 302 2.87 -15.65 -0.32
CA VAL A 302 3.02 -15.64 1.14
C VAL A 302 2.92 -17.04 1.73
N SER A 303 2.01 -17.88 1.22
CA SER A 303 1.88 -19.27 1.66
C SER A 303 3.15 -20.07 1.38
N VAL A 304 3.76 -19.90 0.21
CA VAL A 304 5.06 -20.54 -0.13
C VAL A 304 6.16 -20.09 0.82
N PHE A 305 6.27 -18.79 1.09
CA PHE A 305 7.26 -18.26 2.05
C PHE A 305 7.02 -18.79 3.47
N LYS A 306 5.77 -18.88 3.90
CA LYS A 306 5.38 -19.39 5.23
C LYS A 306 5.73 -20.87 5.39
N GLU A 307 5.45 -21.71 4.40
CA GLU A 307 5.80 -23.13 4.44
C GLU A 307 7.32 -23.33 4.44
N ILE A 308 8.05 -22.61 3.60
CA ILE A 308 9.51 -22.69 3.53
C ILE A 308 10.17 -22.20 4.83
N ALA A 309 9.58 -21.21 5.51
CA ALA A 309 10.08 -20.73 6.79
C ALA A 309 10.01 -21.79 7.92
N LYS A 310 9.15 -22.82 7.79
CA LYS A 310 9.10 -23.94 8.74
C LYS A 310 10.33 -24.84 8.62
N CYS A 311 10.98 -24.89 7.45
CA CYS A 311 12.22 -25.63 7.27
C CYS A 311 13.33 -25.07 8.19
N LYS A 312 14.01 -25.97 8.92
CA LYS A 312 15.05 -25.59 9.89
C LYS A 312 16.45 -25.50 9.27
N GLU A 313 16.67 -26.07 8.09
CA GLU A 313 17.95 -26.09 7.38
C GLU A 313 18.18 -24.79 6.57
N ASP A 314 19.40 -24.24 6.63
CA ASP A 314 19.85 -23.10 5.83
C ASP A 314 18.93 -21.87 5.82
N ARG A 315 18.40 -21.51 7.00
CA ARG A 315 17.64 -20.27 7.17
C ARG A 315 18.48 -19.05 6.75
N VAL A 316 17.96 -18.29 5.79
CA VAL A 316 18.57 -17.03 5.36
C VAL A 316 18.23 -15.92 6.35
N HIS A 317 17.08 -16.03 7.03
CA HIS A 317 16.55 -15.01 7.92
C HIS A 317 16.54 -15.40 9.39
N ASN A 318 16.79 -14.39 10.25
CA ASN A 318 16.46 -14.47 11.68
C ASN A 318 15.05 -13.94 11.97
N GLN A 319 14.59 -12.92 11.22
CA GLN A 319 13.27 -12.28 11.31
C GLN A 319 13.03 -11.51 9.99
N VAL A 320 11.86 -11.68 9.36
CA VAL A 320 11.43 -10.87 8.19
C VAL A 320 10.03 -10.37 8.42
N GLN A 321 9.79 -9.14 7.99
CA GLN A 321 8.45 -8.59 7.90
C GLN A 321 7.93 -8.77 6.48
N ILE A 322 6.79 -9.44 6.35
CA ILE A 322 6.13 -9.70 5.08
C ILE A 322 4.81 -8.94 5.09
N TYR A 323 4.65 -8.01 4.17
CA TYR A 323 3.41 -7.28 3.94
C TYR A 323 2.82 -7.73 2.61
N TYR A 324 1.53 -8.03 2.58
CA TYR A 324 0.86 -8.45 1.35
C TYR A 324 -0.52 -7.84 1.19
N HIS A 325 -0.85 -7.48 -0.04
CA HIS A 325 -2.14 -6.87 -0.38
C HIS A 325 -3.20 -7.94 -0.56
N ALA A 326 -4.20 -7.96 0.33
CA ALA A 326 -5.31 -8.90 0.30
C ALA A 326 -6.46 -8.39 1.17
N ARG A 327 -7.66 -8.91 0.94
CA ARG A 327 -8.81 -8.62 1.80
C ARG A 327 -8.63 -9.23 3.20
N LYS A 328 -8.86 -8.45 4.26
CA LYS A 328 -8.84 -8.95 5.63
C LYS A 328 -10.14 -9.70 5.93
N ASN A 329 -10.18 -10.97 5.57
CA ASN A 329 -11.29 -11.89 5.81
C ASN A 329 -10.86 -13.04 6.76
N ASN A 330 -11.82 -13.85 7.20
CA ASN A 330 -11.56 -14.97 8.11
C ASN A 330 -10.58 -16.02 7.55
N GLN A 331 -10.39 -16.10 6.22
CA GLN A 331 -9.46 -17.03 5.60
C GLN A 331 -8.04 -16.46 5.64
N ASN A 332 -7.88 -15.22 5.17
CA ASN A 332 -6.59 -14.56 5.04
C ASN A 332 -5.98 -14.19 6.40
N GLN A 333 -6.80 -13.80 7.39
CA GLN A 333 -6.32 -13.55 8.76
C GLN A 333 -5.62 -14.77 9.37
N LYS A 334 -5.99 -16.00 8.99
CA LYS A 334 -5.30 -17.22 9.45
C LYS A 334 -3.87 -17.31 8.93
N LEU A 335 -3.54 -16.63 7.84
CA LEU A 335 -2.17 -16.56 7.34
C LEU A 335 -1.29 -15.66 8.22
N GLU A 336 -1.84 -14.64 8.90
CA GLU A 336 -1.12 -13.82 9.88
C GLU A 336 -0.72 -14.61 11.15
N VAL A 337 -1.47 -15.68 11.48
CA VAL A 337 -1.14 -16.56 12.61
C VAL A 337 0.14 -17.34 12.30
N CYS A 338 1.24 -16.95 12.94
CA CYS A 338 2.58 -17.48 12.70
C CYS A 338 3.00 -18.46 13.81
N ASP A 339 2.38 -19.64 13.89
CA ASP A 339 2.70 -20.67 14.90
C ASP A 339 4.20 -21.03 14.88
N GLY A 340 4.94 -20.56 15.90
CA GLY A 340 6.37 -20.84 16.07
C GLY A 340 7.33 -20.23 15.03
N LEU A 341 6.84 -19.35 14.15
CA LEU A 341 7.66 -18.67 13.14
C LEU A 341 8.08 -17.29 13.66
N LYS A 342 9.38 -16.95 13.50
CA LYS A 342 9.90 -15.60 13.79
C LYS A 342 9.49 -14.53 12.74
N HIS A 343 8.75 -14.92 11.70
CA HIS A 343 8.32 -13.99 10.65
C HIS A 343 7.07 -13.26 11.11
N GLN A 344 6.99 -11.96 10.83
CA GLN A 344 5.79 -11.17 11.05
C GLN A 344 5.11 -10.96 9.71
N ILE A 345 3.87 -11.45 9.59
CA ILE A 345 3.08 -11.37 8.37
C ILE A 345 1.93 -10.38 8.60
N HIS A 346 1.79 -9.40 7.72
CA HIS A 346 0.81 -8.32 7.82
C HIS A 346 -0.01 -8.20 6.54
N ILE A 347 -1.34 -8.20 6.67
CA ILE A 347 -2.28 -7.92 5.59
C ILE A 347 -2.38 -6.41 5.36
N ILE A 348 -2.27 -5.99 4.11
CA ILE A 348 -2.65 -4.66 3.64
C ILE A 348 -4.01 -4.81 2.95
N ASP A 349 -5.07 -4.40 3.63
CA ASP A 349 -6.42 -4.37 3.08
C ASP A 349 -6.76 -2.93 2.67
N SER A 350 -6.66 -2.64 1.37
CA SER A 350 -6.87 -1.28 0.85
C SER A 350 -8.29 -0.76 1.10
N SER A 351 -9.31 -1.62 1.04
CA SER A 351 -10.69 -1.26 1.34
C SER A 351 -10.85 -0.87 2.81
N ASN A 352 -10.25 -1.64 3.72
CA ASN A 352 -10.28 -1.32 5.15
C ASN A 352 -9.48 -0.06 5.48
N LEU A 353 -8.28 0.08 4.91
CA LEU A 353 -7.42 1.26 5.08
C LEU A 353 -8.08 2.54 4.57
N ALA A 354 -8.87 2.47 3.49
CA ALA A 354 -9.65 3.60 3.01
C ALA A 354 -10.63 4.10 4.09
N VAL A 355 -11.42 3.20 4.68
CA VAL A 355 -12.38 3.56 5.72
C VAL A 355 -11.69 3.96 7.03
N LEU A 356 -10.51 3.42 7.31
CA LEU A 356 -9.70 3.85 8.46
C LEU A 356 -9.28 5.33 8.35
N GLN A 357 -9.17 5.91 7.15
CA GLN A 357 -8.97 7.36 7.02
C GLN A 357 -10.17 8.15 7.57
N LEU A 358 -11.40 7.64 7.39
CA LEU A 358 -12.60 8.24 7.96
C LEU A 358 -12.59 8.11 9.50
N LYS A 359 -12.23 6.93 10.03
CA LYS A 359 -12.12 6.69 11.49
C LYS A 359 -10.99 7.48 12.18
N LYS A 360 -9.94 7.85 11.46
CA LYS A 360 -8.82 8.63 12.01
C LYS A 360 -9.16 10.10 12.22
N ASN A 361 -10.10 10.63 11.43
CA ASN A 361 -10.50 12.02 11.53
C ASN A 361 -11.88 12.09 12.19
N VAL A 362 -11.89 12.53 13.45
CA VAL A 362 -13.11 12.63 14.26
C VAL A 362 -14.23 13.42 13.57
N ARG A 363 -13.92 14.42 12.72
CA ARG A 363 -14.92 15.20 11.98
C ARG A 363 -15.79 14.35 11.06
N ASN A 364 -15.30 13.19 10.66
CA ASN A 364 -16.01 12.26 9.80
C ASN A 364 -16.84 11.24 10.59
N HIS A 365 -16.84 11.29 11.93
CA HIS A 365 -17.63 10.37 12.76
C HIS A 365 -19.11 10.78 12.77
N PRO A 366 -20.04 9.80 12.77
CA PRO A 366 -21.48 10.02 12.92
C PRO A 366 -21.90 11.03 13.98
N VAL A 367 -21.19 11.10 15.11
CA VAL A 367 -21.47 12.03 16.21
C VAL A 367 -21.43 13.52 15.83
N ASN A 368 -20.74 13.89 14.73
CA ASN A 368 -20.68 15.27 14.23
C ASN A 368 -21.87 15.65 13.34
N PHE A 369 -22.77 14.71 13.06
CA PHE A 369 -23.92 14.93 12.19
C PHE A 369 -25.24 14.82 12.98
N VAL A 370 -25.15 14.97 14.30
CA VAL A 370 -26.28 14.93 15.23
C VAL A 370 -26.10 16.02 16.29
N ASP A 371 -27.20 16.52 16.83
CA ASP A 371 -27.19 17.53 17.89
C ASP A 371 -26.79 16.89 19.22
N VAL A 372 -25.58 17.16 19.70
CA VAL A 372 -25.05 16.64 20.97
C VAL A 372 -25.37 17.57 22.15
N ASP A 373 -25.88 17.01 23.24
CA ASP A 373 -25.93 17.64 24.56
C ASP A 373 -24.70 17.21 25.38
N THR A 374 -23.65 18.04 25.39
CA THR A 374 -22.39 17.73 26.06
C THR A 374 -22.48 17.72 27.59
N SER A 375 -23.56 18.25 28.16
CA SER A 375 -23.80 18.23 29.61
C SER A 375 -24.29 16.86 30.08
N LYS A 376 -24.91 16.09 29.19
CA LYS A 376 -25.47 14.76 29.46
C LYS A 376 -24.86 13.65 28.60
N ALA A 377 -23.98 13.98 27.65
CA ALA A 377 -23.41 13.06 26.67
C ALA A 377 -24.46 12.25 25.88
N CYS A 378 -25.54 12.92 25.48
CA CYS A 378 -26.61 12.32 24.67
C CYS A 378 -26.89 13.13 23.40
N VAL A 379 -27.65 12.55 22.48
CA VAL A 379 -28.00 13.19 21.20
C VAL A 379 -29.50 13.43 21.08
N LYS A 380 -29.88 14.46 20.31
CA LYS A 380 -31.27 14.91 20.17
C LYS A 380 -31.91 14.55 18.82
N LYS A 381 -31.09 14.28 17.80
CA LYS A 381 -31.55 13.98 16.43
C LYS A 381 -31.16 12.55 16.03
N PRO A 382 -32.00 11.86 15.22
CA PRO A 382 -31.65 10.60 14.58
C PRO A 382 -30.41 10.74 13.68
N PHE A 383 -29.73 9.61 13.44
CA PHE A 383 -28.66 9.52 12.46
C PHE A 383 -29.09 8.67 11.25
N THR A 384 -29.14 9.27 10.07
CA THR A 384 -29.52 8.60 8.83
C THR A 384 -28.36 8.60 7.83
N SER A 385 -28.06 7.44 7.25
CA SER A 385 -26.99 7.32 6.26
C SER A 385 -27.40 6.49 5.05
N MET A 386 -26.73 6.73 3.92
CA MET A 386 -26.90 5.97 2.68
C MET A 386 -25.54 5.52 2.17
N ILE A 387 -25.42 4.23 1.85
CA ILE A 387 -24.21 3.63 1.28
C ILE A 387 -24.55 3.18 -0.13
N ILE A 388 -23.83 3.71 -1.10
CA ILE A 388 -24.02 3.46 -2.52
C ILE A 388 -22.81 2.67 -3.03
N GLY A 389 -23.03 1.42 -3.44
CA GLY A 389 -21.98 0.44 -3.71
C GLY A 389 -21.64 -0.36 -2.46
N PHE A 390 -22.06 -1.63 -2.42
CA PHE A 390 -21.90 -2.56 -1.30
C PHE A 390 -20.83 -3.65 -1.58
N GLY A 391 -19.83 -3.29 -2.39
CA GLY A 391 -18.56 -4.00 -2.51
C GLY A 391 -17.72 -3.93 -1.22
N GLU A 392 -16.43 -4.26 -1.30
CA GLU A 392 -15.57 -4.38 -0.11
C GLU A 392 -15.47 -3.10 0.74
N THR A 393 -15.19 -1.97 0.09
CA THR A 393 -15.14 -0.65 0.76
C THR A 393 -16.51 -0.28 1.34
N GLY A 394 -17.59 -0.47 0.58
CA GLY A 394 -18.95 -0.18 1.03
C GLY A 394 -19.35 -0.98 2.28
N ARG A 395 -18.98 -2.26 2.34
CA ARG A 395 -19.17 -3.13 3.51
C ARG A 395 -18.38 -2.65 4.73
N ASP A 396 -17.19 -2.08 4.54
CA ASP A 396 -16.41 -1.51 5.65
C ASP A 396 -16.94 -0.16 6.10
N ALA A 397 -17.43 0.66 5.17
CA ALA A 397 -18.15 1.88 5.49
C ALA A 397 -19.43 1.58 6.29
N PHE A 398 -20.16 0.52 5.92
CA PHE A 398 -21.30 0.03 6.69
C PHE A 398 -20.91 -0.34 8.11
N ARG A 399 -19.85 -1.14 8.28
CA ARG A 399 -19.34 -1.51 9.62
C ARG A 399 -19.02 -0.28 10.45
N PHE A 400 -18.35 0.70 9.84
CA PHE A 400 -18.02 1.97 10.49
C PHE A 400 -19.28 2.74 10.93
N LEU A 401 -20.24 2.95 10.03
CA LEU A 401 -21.43 3.75 10.32
C LEU A 401 -22.37 3.06 11.31
N TYR A 402 -22.53 1.73 11.21
CA TYR A 402 -23.33 0.95 12.16
C TYR A 402 -22.76 1.01 13.57
N GLU A 403 -21.44 0.86 13.72
CA GLU A 403 -20.80 0.88 15.04
C GLU A 403 -20.71 2.29 15.63
N PHE A 404 -20.33 3.30 14.84
CA PHE A 404 -20.15 4.67 15.33
C PHE A 404 -21.45 5.48 15.43
N GLY A 405 -22.52 5.03 14.76
CA GLY A 405 -23.85 5.61 14.90
C GLY A 405 -24.64 5.08 16.10
N ALA A 406 -24.11 4.11 16.85
CA ALA A 406 -24.72 3.56 18.06
C ALA A 406 -24.61 4.53 19.25
N LEU A 407 -25.42 5.58 19.21
CA LEU A 407 -25.46 6.68 20.19
C LEU A 407 -26.69 6.56 21.12
N ILE A 408 -26.68 7.33 22.21
CA ILE A 408 -27.80 7.37 23.16
C ILE A 408 -28.65 8.64 23.02
N ASP A 409 -29.96 8.53 23.22
CA ASP A 409 -30.89 9.66 23.21
C ASP A 409 -30.95 10.38 24.57
N VAL A 410 -31.74 11.45 24.65
CA VAL A 410 -31.95 12.24 25.88
C VAL A 410 -32.56 11.45 27.04
N ASN A 411 -33.16 10.30 26.78
CA ASN A 411 -33.77 9.41 27.77
C ASN A 411 -32.81 8.29 28.21
N GLY A 412 -31.62 8.20 27.60
CA GLY A 412 -30.64 7.13 27.83
C GLY A 412 -30.92 5.84 27.06
N ASN A 413 -31.85 5.87 26.10
CA ASN A 413 -32.15 4.77 25.18
C ASN A 413 -31.25 4.84 23.94
N ARG A 414 -31.28 3.83 23.07
CA ARG A 414 -30.61 3.88 21.76
C ARG A 414 -31.24 4.98 20.91
N ASN A 415 -30.43 5.91 20.42
CA ASN A 415 -30.88 6.93 19.48
C ASN A 415 -31.30 6.27 18.15
N PRO A 416 -32.40 6.71 17.52
CA PRO A 416 -32.80 6.16 16.24
C PRO A 416 -31.70 6.31 15.18
N GLN A 417 -31.38 5.19 14.54
CA GLN A 417 -30.40 5.12 13.46
C GLN A 417 -31.05 4.43 12.25
N LYS A 418 -30.81 4.95 11.05
CA LYS A 418 -31.23 4.31 9.80
C LYS A 418 -30.08 4.28 8.78
N ILE A 419 -29.79 3.11 8.24
CA ILE A 419 -28.78 2.91 7.18
C ILE A 419 -29.45 2.32 5.96
N TYR A 420 -29.47 3.09 4.87
CA TYR A 420 -29.88 2.64 3.55
C TYR A 420 -28.67 2.10 2.80
N VAL A 421 -28.79 0.94 2.18
CA VAL A 421 -27.73 0.33 1.39
C VAL A 421 -28.26 0.10 -0.02
N VAL A 422 -27.59 0.67 -1.02
CA VAL A 422 -27.94 0.62 -2.44
C VAL A 422 -26.80 -0.04 -3.21
N ASP A 423 -27.12 -1.08 -3.97
CA ASP A 423 -26.21 -1.74 -4.90
C ASP A 423 -27.03 -2.48 -5.97
N GLU A 424 -26.53 -2.53 -7.20
CA GLU A 424 -27.17 -3.24 -8.30
C GLU A 424 -27.27 -4.76 -8.05
N HIS A 425 -26.35 -5.32 -7.27
CA HIS A 425 -26.26 -6.75 -6.96
C HIS A 425 -26.58 -7.05 -5.49
N MET A 426 -27.50 -6.28 -4.88
CA MET A 426 -27.79 -6.38 -3.45
C MET A 426 -28.19 -7.79 -3.00
N ASP A 427 -28.95 -8.52 -3.81
CA ASP A 427 -29.44 -9.86 -3.48
C ASP A 427 -28.31 -10.87 -3.23
N GLU A 428 -27.24 -10.79 -4.03
CA GLU A 428 -26.05 -11.62 -3.88
C GLU A 428 -25.20 -11.15 -2.68
N LEU A 429 -24.98 -9.83 -2.59
CA LEU A 429 -24.05 -9.25 -1.63
C LEU A 429 -24.56 -9.29 -0.18
N LYS A 430 -25.87 -9.13 0.03
CA LYS A 430 -26.53 -9.13 1.34
C LYS A 430 -26.46 -10.49 2.02
N GLY A 431 -26.66 -11.57 1.27
CA GLY A 431 -26.62 -12.94 1.81
C GLY A 431 -25.29 -13.27 2.49
N ASP A 432 -24.19 -13.02 1.78
CA ASP A 432 -22.83 -13.24 2.27
C ASP A 432 -22.48 -12.41 3.51
N PHE A 433 -22.99 -11.18 3.55
CA PHE A 433 -22.75 -10.27 4.66
C PHE A 433 -23.55 -10.70 5.91
N LEU A 434 -24.86 -10.95 5.76
CA LEU A 434 -25.75 -11.36 6.86
C LEU A 434 -25.46 -12.78 7.37
N MET A 435 -24.82 -13.64 6.58
CA MET A 435 -24.30 -14.92 7.07
C MET A 435 -23.19 -14.71 8.11
N LYS A 436 -22.34 -13.69 7.90
CA LYS A 436 -21.24 -13.35 8.83
C LYS A 436 -21.70 -12.52 10.02
N ALA A 437 -22.78 -11.76 9.88
CA ALA A 437 -23.37 -10.90 10.91
C ALA A 437 -24.87 -11.18 11.09
N PRO A 438 -25.25 -12.37 11.62
CA PRO A 438 -26.66 -12.81 11.64
C PRO A 438 -27.59 -11.96 12.50
N ALA A 439 -27.10 -11.31 13.56
CA ALA A 439 -27.91 -10.43 14.42
C ALA A 439 -28.56 -9.28 13.63
N LEU A 440 -27.94 -8.84 12.54
CA LEU A 440 -28.46 -7.75 11.70
C LEU A 440 -29.75 -8.12 10.95
N LYS A 441 -30.10 -9.41 10.86
CA LYS A 441 -31.37 -9.85 10.24
C LYS A 441 -32.60 -9.37 11.01
N GLU A 442 -32.45 -9.15 12.31
CA GLU A 442 -33.52 -8.70 13.21
C GLU A 442 -33.61 -7.16 13.26
N ARG A 443 -32.59 -6.46 12.73
CA ARG A 443 -32.46 -4.99 12.75
C ARG A 443 -33.20 -4.29 11.59
N LYS A 444 -34.42 -4.75 11.27
CA LYS A 444 -35.21 -4.22 10.12
C LYS A 444 -35.57 -2.74 10.24
N ASN A 445 -35.73 -2.25 11.47
CA ASN A 445 -36.05 -0.83 11.70
C ASN A 445 -34.83 0.06 11.44
N GLU A 446 -33.61 -0.46 11.68
CA GLU A 446 -32.36 0.30 11.56
C GLU A 446 -31.72 0.17 10.18
N LEU A 447 -32.01 -0.91 9.45
CA LEU A 447 -31.35 -1.24 8.19
C LEU A 447 -32.36 -1.37 7.06
N GLU A 448 -32.05 -0.79 5.91
CA GLU A 448 -32.82 -0.96 4.69
C GLU A 448 -31.91 -1.35 3.54
N TRP A 449 -32.07 -2.59 3.09
CA TRP A 449 -31.40 -3.12 1.92
C TRP A 449 -32.27 -2.77 0.71
N CYS A 450 -31.82 -1.82 -0.11
CA CYS A 450 -32.55 -1.37 -1.29
C CYS A 450 -32.33 -2.37 -2.43
N GLU A 451 -33.27 -3.30 -2.57
CA GLU A 451 -33.25 -4.36 -3.59
C GLU A 451 -33.65 -3.79 -4.96
N GLU A 452 -32.98 -4.24 -6.03
CA GLU A 452 -33.23 -3.83 -7.43
C GLU A 452 -33.15 -2.31 -7.71
N ILE A 453 -32.32 -1.57 -6.97
CA ILE A 453 -32.10 -0.13 -7.19
C ILE A 453 -30.72 0.12 -7.81
N SER A 454 -30.70 0.53 -9.07
CA SER A 454 -29.49 1.07 -9.73
C SER A 454 -29.43 2.59 -9.56
N ILE A 455 -28.22 3.16 -9.46
CA ILE A 455 -28.01 4.62 -9.35
C ILE A 455 -28.54 5.40 -10.56
N HIS A 456 -28.73 4.73 -11.70
CA HIS A 456 -29.28 5.29 -12.93
C HIS A 456 -30.80 5.14 -13.03
N SER A 457 -31.45 4.49 -12.06
CA SER A 457 -32.89 4.21 -12.07
C SER A 457 -33.71 5.34 -11.45
N GLU A 458 -34.94 5.53 -11.93
CA GLU A 458 -35.90 6.47 -11.33
C GLU A 458 -36.16 6.14 -9.85
N ARG A 459 -36.27 4.84 -9.52
CA ARG A 459 -36.44 4.34 -8.15
C ARG A 459 -35.38 4.84 -7.18
N PHE A 460 -34.13 5.00 -7.63
CA PHE A 460 -33.06 5.55 -6.80
C PHE A 460 -33.35 7.01 -6.40
N TRP A 461 -33.76 7.83 -7.37
CA TRP A 461 -34.08 9.23 -7.13
C TRP A 461 -35.38 9.41 -6.34
N GLU A 462 -36.36 8.53 -6.53
CA GLU A 462 -37.57 8.46 -5.68
C GLU A 462 -37.19 8.17 -4.23
N LYS A 463 -36.34 7.15 -3.99
CA LYS A 463 -35.87 6.82 -2.65
C LYS A 463 -35.06 7.95 -2.03
N LEU A 464 -34.19 8.59 -2.81
CA LEU A 464 -33.45 9.76 -2.34
C LEU A 464 -34.40 10.89 -1.94
N SER A 465 -35.43 11.17 -2.76
CA SER A 465 -36.44 12.20 -2.46
C SER A 465 -37.18 11.96 -1.15
N GLU A 466 -37.49 10.69 -0.86
CA GLU A 466 -38.15 10.29 0.39
C GLU A 466 -37.30 10.67 1.61
N ILE A 467 -35.98 10.50 1.54
CA ILE A 467 -35.10 10.57 2.71
C ILE A 467 -34.21 11.82 2.76
N ILE A 468 -34.15 12.63 1.69
CA ILE A 468 -33.13 13.67 1.50
C ILE A 468 -33.10 14.70 2.63
N HIS A 469 -34.24 14.95 3.29
CA HIS A 469 -34.34 15.89 4.42
C HIS A 469 -33.71 15.36 5.71
N ASP A 470 -33.77 14.05 5.93
CA ASP A 470 -33.31 13.41 7.16
C ASP A 470 -31.90 12.79 7.00
N LEU A 471 -31.42 12.68 5.76
CA LEU A 471 -30.13 12.10 5.42
C LEU A 471 -28.97 12.92 6.01
N ASN A 472 -27.98 12.28 6.62
CA ASN A 472 -26.82 12.95 7.21
C ASN A 472 -25.51 12.59 6.51
N TYR A 473 -25.39 11.34 6.07
CA TYR A 473 -24.12 10.78 5.65
C TYR A 473 -24.28 9.91 4.42
N VAL A 474 -23.63 10.26 3.31
CA VAL A 474 -23.64 9.46 2.09
C VAL A 474 -22.25 8.91 1.82
N VAL A 475 -22.11 7.62 1.58
CA VAL A 475 -20.86 7.00 1.11
C VAL A 475 -21.05 6.48 -0.30
N ILE A 476 -20.18 6.90 -1.23
CA ILE A 476 -20.14 6.42 -2.61
C ILE A 476 -18.90 5.55 -2.78
N ALA A 477 -19.11 4.26 -3.06
CA ALA A 477 -18.08 3.23 -3.14
C ALA A 477 -18.30 2.28 -4.34
N ILE A 478 -18.70 2.81 -5.50
CA ILE A 478 -19.06 2.06 -6.72
C ILE A 478 -17.87 1.62 -7.60
N GLY A 479 -16.62 1.80 -7.13
CA GLY A 479 -15.41 1.31 -7.80
C GLY A 479 -14.91 2.15 -8.99
N ASN A 480 -15.82 2.67 -9.81
CA ASN A 480 -15.50 3.57 -10.93
C ASN A 480 -15.44 5.04 -10.48
N ASP A 481 -14.23 5.61 -10.44
CA ASP A 481 -14.02 6.97 -9.93
C ASP A 481 -14.75 8.06 -10.73
N ASN A 482 -14.87 7.90 -12.06
CA ASN A 482 -15.53 8.90 -12.90
C ASN A 482 -17.04 8.91 -12.68
N GLU A 483 -17.63 7.72 -12.62
CA GLU A 483 -19.06 7.55 -12.33
C GLU A 483 -19.37 7.98 -10.89
N GLY A 484 -18.52 7.64 -9.93
CA GLY A 484 -18.67 8.05 -8.54
C GLY A 484 -18.55 9.58 -8.37
N MET A 485 -17.67 10.21 -9.13
CA MET A 485 -17.54 11.67 -9.16
C MET A 485 -18.78 12.34 -9.77
N ALA A 486 -19.30 11.84 -10.89
CA ALA A 486 -20.53 12.34 -11.48
C ALA A 486 -21.71 12.24 -10.50
N LEU A 487 -21.90 11.07 -9.89
CA LEU A 487 -22.95 10.86 -8.90
C LEU A 487 -22.79 11.78 -7.67
N ALA A 488 -21.57 12.02 -7.20
CA ALA A 488 -21.33 12.92 -6.07
C ALA A 488 -21.75 14.36 -6.40
N ILE A 489 -21.55 14.81 -7.64
CA ILE A 489 -21.99 16.11 -8.13
C ILE A 489 -23.52 16.16 -8.21
N ASP A 490 -24.13 15.15 -8.82
CA ASP A 490 -25.59 15.09 -8.97
C ASP A 490 -26.28 15.08 -7.59
N LEU A 491 -25.75 14.32 -6.63
CA LEU A 491 -26.23 14.30 -5.25
C LEU A 491 -26.05 15.63 -4.53
N TYR A 492 -24.93 16.32 -4.77
CA TYR A 492 -24.72 17.67 -4.22
C TYR A 492 -25.78 18.64 -4.75
N GLU A 493 -25.97 18.69 -6.07
CA GLU A 493 -26.95 19.58 -6.70
C GLU A 493 -28.38 19.24 -6.28
N TYR A 494 -28.69 17.95 -6.17
CA TYR A 494 -29.97 17.46 -5.67
C TYR A 494 -30.22 17.93 -4.24
N ALA A 495 -29.27 17.70 -3.33
CA ALA A 495 -29.35 18.13 -1.95
C ALA A 495 -29.49 19.65 -1.84
N TYR A 496 -28.69 20.41 -2.61
CA TYR A 496 -28.77 21.87 -2.65
C TYR A 496 -30.16 22.37 -3.07
N ARG A 497 -30.79 21.70 -4.03
CA ARG A 497 -32.10 22.08 -4.57
C ARG A 497 -33.25 21.77 -3.61
N TYR A 498 -33.19 20.63 -2.91
CA TYR A 498 -34.35 20.10 -2.20
C TYR A 498 -34.24 20.12 -0.68
N ARG A 499 -33.05 20.19 -0.08
CA ARG A 499 -32.93 20.23 1.38
C ARG A 499 -33.36 21.58 1.96
N LYS A 500 -34.10 21.52 3.08
CA LYS A 500 -34.60 22.71 3.79
C LYS A 500 -33.47 23.46 4.52
N ASP A 501 -32.46 22.73 4.96
CA ASP A 501 -31.32 23.19 5.75
C ASP A 501 -30.02 23.25 4.94
N CYS A 502 -30.12 23.24 3.60
CA CYS A 502 -29.00 23.13 2.68
C CYS A 502 -28.08 21.94 3.03
N PHE A 503 -26.90 22.19 3.61
CA PHE A 503 -25.89 21.18 3.89
C PHE A 503 -25.50 21.10 5.38
N ASN A 504 -26.34 21.63 6.27
CA ASN A 504 -26.16 21.40 7.70
C ASN A 504 -26.26 19.89 7.99
N ASP A 505 -25.33 19.38 8.78
CA ASP A 505 -25.26 17.97 9.18
C ASP A 505 -25.32 16.95 8.03
N PHE A 506 -24.95 17.35 6.81
CA PHE A 506 -24.99 16.51 5.61
C PHE A 506 -23.65 16.48 4.87
N ARG A 507 -23.11 15.29 4.62
CA ARG A 507 -21.84 15.11 3.88
C ARG A 507 -21.88 13.94 2.91
N ILE A 508 -21.15 14.09 1.80
CA ILE A 508 -20.96 13.07 0.77
C ILE A 508 -19.50 12.63 0.79
N TYR A 509 -19.27 11.35 1.03
CA TYR A 509 -17.96 10.72 1.08
C TYR A 509 -17.75 9.87 -0.15
N LEU A 510 -16.80 10.28 -0.99
CA LEU A 510 -16.49 9.64 -2.26
C LEU A 510 -15.17 8.85 -2.16
N ARG A 511 -15.25 7.54 -2.40
CA ARG A 511 -14.08 6.68 -2.55
C ARG A 511 -13.34 7.00 -3.86
N VAL A 512 -12.03 7.25 -3.81
CA VAL A 512 -11.19 7.51 -5.01
C VAL A 512 -10.06 6.49 -5.16
N ASN A 513 -10.14 5.62 -6.16
CA ASN A 513 -9.20 4.53 -6.39
C ASN A 513 -7.95 4.93 -7.19
N GLY A 514 -8.00 5.94 -8.05
CA GLY A 514 -6.91 6.36 -8.95
C GLY A 514 -6.28 7.72 -8.63
N SER A 515 -5.08 7.94 -9.15
CA SER A 515 -4.31 9.19 -8.93
C SER A 515 -4.69 10.34 -9.88
N CYS A 516 -5.08 10.04 -11.13
CA CYS A 516 -5.34 11.04 -12.18
C CYS A 516 -6.55 11.94 -11.87
N ASN A 517 -7.56 11.40 -11.19
CA ASN A 517 -8.82 12.09 -10.93
C ASN A 517 -8.73 13.14 -9.81
N THR A 518 -7.66 13.14 -9.02
CA THR A 518 -7.50 14.03 -7.86
C THR A 518 -7.47 15.52 -8.23
N ILE A 519 -6.88 15.90 -9.37
CA ILE A 519 -6.82 17.30 -9.83
C ILE A 519 -8.21 17.79 -10.20
N GLN A 520 -8.94 17.02 -11.01
CA GLN A 520 -10.29 17.36 -11.45
C GLN A 520 -11.24 17.44 -10.24
N LEU A 521 -11.18 16.47 -9.33
CA LEU A 521 -11.95 16.50 -8.09
C LEU A 521 -11.63 17.70 -7.22
N LYS A 522 -10.35 18.09 -7.12
CA LYS A 522 -9.95 19.28 -6.36
C LYS A 522 -10.58 20.54 -6.94
N GLN A 523 -10.53 20.70 -8.27
CA GLN A 523 -11.16 21.84 -8.96
C GLN A 523 -12.67 21.87 -8.75
N ILE A 524 -13.35 20.72 -8.82
CA ILE A 524 -14.80 20.62 -8.59
C ILE A 524 -15.14 20.99 -7.14
N LYS A 525 -14.39 20.49 -6.16
CA LYS A 525 -14.59 20.85 -4.75
C LYS A 525 -14.39 22.33 -4.51
N GLU A 526 -13.33 22.92 -5.09
CA GLU A 526 -13.06 24.35 -5.00
C GLU A 526 -14.21 25.17 -5.60
N TYR A 527 -14.75 24.74 -6.75
CA TYR A 527 -15.92 25.37 -7.37
C TYR A 527 -17.13 25.39 -6.42
N PHE A 528 -17.54 24.24 -5.89
CA PHE A 528 -18.70 24.17 -4.99
C PHE A 528 -18.46 24.87 -3.66
N ASN A 529 -17.23 24.84 -3.14
CA ASN A 529 -16.91 25.53 -1.89
C ASN A 529 -17.01 27.06 -2.06
N ILE A 530 -16.49 27.60 -3.17
CA ILE A 530 -16.51 29.05 -3.46
C ILE A 530 -17.92 29.51 -3.82
N TYR A 531 -18.54 28.88 -4.81
CA TYR A 531 -19.80 29.37 -5.39
C TYR A 531 -21.04 28.89 -4.63
N GLY A 532 -20.98 27.73 -3.99
CA GLY A 532 -22.05 27.25 -3.11
C GLY A 532 -22.03 27.89 -1.72
N ASN A 533 -20.98 28.65 -1.37
CA ASN A 533 -20.71 29.12 -0.01
C ASN A 533 -20.80 27.98 1.03
N THR A 534 -20.27 26.82 0.65
CA THR A 534 -20.27 25.60 1.46
C THR A 534 -18.84 25.19 1.75
N ARG A 535 -18.61 24.41 2.79
CA ARG A 535 -17.27 23.87 3.07
C ARG A 535 -17.36 22.37 3.26
N ASP A 536 -16.50 21.68 2.51
CA ASP A 536 -16.21 20.26 2.67
C ASP A 536 -17.45 19.36 2.58
N VAL A 537 -18.42 19.68 1.70
CA VAL A 537 -19.61 18.82 1.51
C VAL A 537 -19.23 17.51 0.84
N ILE A 538 -18.41 17.57 -0.22
CA ILE A 538 -17.85 16.39 -0.90
C ILE A 538 -16.46 16.12 -0.33
N ILE A 539 -16.33 15.05 0.45
CA ILE A 539 -15.10 14.59 1.07
C ILE A 539 -14.62 13.36 0.31
N THR A 540 -13.33 13.30 -0.03
CA THR A 540 -12.76 12.15 -0.74
C THR A 540 -11.95 11.32 0.22
N PHE A 541 -11.95 10.00 0.03
CA PHE A 541 -11.16 9.10 0.85
C PHE A 541 -10.60 7.90 0.08
N GLY A 542 -9.52 7.35 0.62
CA GLY A 542 -8.81 6.15 0.18
C GLY A 542 -7.92 6.33 -1.05
N ALA A 543 -7.47 7.55 -1.37
CA ALA A 543 -6.57 7.75 -2.50
C ALA A 543 -5.38 6.77 -2.41
N GLN A 544 -5.03 6.10 -3.51
CA GLN A 544 -3.99 5.06 -3.49
C GLN A 544 -2.66 5.56 -2.93
N GLU A 545 -2.30 6.82 -3.20
CA GLU A 545 -1.09 7.47 -2.70
C GLU A 545 -1.06 7.60 -1.17
N GLU A 546 -2.23 7.74 -0.55
CA GLU A 546 -2.39 7.83 0.90
C GLU A 546 -2.45 6.44 1.53
N ILE A 547 -3.20 5.50 0.93
CA ILE A 547 -3.32 4.11 1.41
C ILE A 547 -1.96 3.41 1.37
N PHE A 548 -1.25 3.50 0.25
CA PHE A 548 0.08 2.89 0.06
C PHE A 548 1.20 3.85 0.49
N SER A 549 1.01 4.55 1.60
CA SER A 549 2.08 5.30 2.27
C SER A 549 2.75 4.45 3.34
N TYR A 550 4.02 4.72 3.63
CA TYR A 550 4.78 3.97 4.64
C TYR A 550 4.15 4.10 6.04
N ASP A 551 3.68 5.29 6.39
CA ASP A 551 3.09 5.56 7.70
C ASP A 551 1.74 4.83 7.89
N VAL A 552 1.01 4.55 6.79
CA VAL A 552 -0.23 3.78 6.82
C VAL A 552 0.04 2.27 6.78
N VAL A 553 0.98 1.82 5.96
CA VAL A 553 1.26 0.38 5.73
C VAL A 553 2.14 -0.23 6.81
N SER A 554 3.18 0.48 7.27
CA SER A 554 4.23 -0.08 8.13
C SER A 554 4.16 0.37 9.59
N THR A 555 3.31 1.34 9.92
CA THR A 555 3.03 1.72 11.29
C THR A 555 1.60 1.32 11.62
N ASP A 556 1.39 0.15 12.22
CA ASP A 556 0.08 -0.18 12.81
C ASP A 556 -0.10 0.64 14.10
N VAL A 557 -0.28 1.96 13.93
CA VAL A 557 -0.53 2.91 15.02
C VAL A 557 -1.70 2.43 15.87
N LEU A 558 -2.70 1.80 15.24
CA LEU A 558 -3.84 1.25 15.95
C LEU A 558 -3.43 0.08 16.85
N GLU A 559 -2.61 -0.85 16.38
CA GLU A 559 -2.10 -1.94 17.22
C GLU A 559 -1.27 -1.44 18.39
N VAL A 560 -0.39 -0.45 18.17
CA VAL A 560 0.39 0.17 19.26
C VAL A 560 -0.55 0.77 20.31
N LEU A 561 -1.52 1.59 19.88
CA LEU A 561 -2.49 2.20 20.79
C LEU A 561 -3.37 1.15 21.47
N ALA A 562 -3.74 0.06 20.80
CA ALA A 562 -4.53 -1.02 21.38
C ALA A 562 -3.76 -1.78 22.47
N LYS A 563 -2.45 -1.99 22.26
CA LYS A 563 -1.54 -2.55 23.28
C LYS A 563 -1.47 -1.65 24.51
N GLU A 564 -1.26 -0.36 24.30
CA GLU A 564 -1.23 0.63 25.38
C GLU A 564 -2.56 0.70 26.13
N PHE A 565 -3.68 0.67 25.40
CA PHE A 565 -5.02 0.66 25.98
C PHE A 565 -5.24 -0.58 26.85
N TYR A 566 -4.98 -1.77 26.32
CA TYR A 566 -5.09 -3.03 27.04
C TYR A 566 -4.23 -3.04 28.31
N TYR A 567 -2.99 -2.58 28.20
CA TYR A 567 -2.06 -2.50 29.32
C TYR A 567 -2.54 -1.53 30.41
N ALA A 568 -3.02 -0.35 30.02
CA ALA A 568 -3.59 0.63 30.94
C ALA A 568 -4.87 0.09 31.62
N TYR A 569 -5.70 -0.64 30.87
CA TYR A 569 -6.87 -1.33 31.41
C TYR A 569 -6.49 -2.37 32.48
N GLN A 570 -5.47 -3.22 32.22
CA GLN A 570 -5.00 -4.19 33.22
C GLN A 570 -4.53 -3.51 34.50
N LYS A 571 -3.73 -2.44 34.39
CA LYS A 571 -3.30 -1.64 35.55
C LYS A 571 -4.48 -1.12 36.35
N ILE A 572 -5.45 -0.54 35.64
CA ILE A 572 -6.65 -0.01 36.25
C ILE A 572 -7.40 -1.13 36.99
N MET A 573 -7.66 -2.27 36.37
CA MET A 573 -8.36 -3.36 37.04
C MET A 573 -7.63 -3.89 38.27
N ILE A 574 -6.30 -4.04 38.21
CA ILE A 574 -5.49 -4.50 39.34
C ILE A 574 -5.55 -3.48 40.50
N ASP A 575 -5.42 -2.19 40.20
CA ASP A 575 -5.44 -1.15 41.24
C ASP A 575 -6.79 -1.03 41.94
N ALA A 576 -7.89 -1.36 41.25
CA ALA A 576 -9.25 -1.41 41.80
C ALA A 576 -9.55 -2.67 42.63
N MET A 577 -8.66 -3.67 42.65
CA MET A 577 -8.83 -4.83 43.52
C MET A 577 -8.89 -4.38 44.99
N PRO A 578 -9.85 -4.91 45.78
CA PRO A 578 -9.99 -4.57 47.18
C PRO A 578 -8.78 -5.06 47.99
N GLU A 579 -8.57 -4.46 49.17
CA GLU A 579 -7.51 -4.83 50.11
C GLU A 579 -8.10 -4.95 51.53
N THR A 580 -9.32 -5.48 51.64
CA THR A 580 -10.06 -5.51 52.91
C THR A 580 -9.64 -6.66 53.83
N ASN A 581 -9.00 -7.69 53.28
CA ASN A 581 -8.50 -8.86 54.01
C ASN A 581 -7.18 -9.37 53.41
N GLU A 582 -6.47 -10.22 54.17
CA GLU A 582 -5.14 -10.76 53.78
C GLU A 582 -5.16 -11.51 52.44
N LYS A 583 -6.27 -12.21 52.14
CA LYS A 583 -6.42 -12.96 50.88
C LYS A 583 -6.47 -12.03 49.68
N GLU A 584 -7.27 -10.97 49.76
CA GLU A 584 -7.39 -9.95 48.71
C GLU A 584 -6.07 -9.19 48.49
N ILE A 585 -5.35 -8.88 49.58
CA ILE A 585 -4.02 -8.25 49.52
C ILE A 585 -3.04 -9.15 48.76
N GLU A 586 -3.02 -10.45 49.06
CA GLU A 586 -2.15 -11.42 48.38
C GLU A 586 -2.55 -11.63 46.92
N GLU A 587 -3.85 -11.69 46.62
CA GLU A 587 -4.37 -11.78 45.24
C GLU A 587 -3.95 -10.57 44.40
N LYS A 588 -4.07 -9.35 44.95
CA LYS A 588 -3.64 -8.12 44.28
C LYS A 588 -2.13 -8.05 44.10
N LYS A 589 -1.36 -8.46 45.12
CA LYS A 589 0.10 -8.53 45.03
C LYS A 589 0.53 -9.48 43.91
N LYS A 590 -0.07 -10.67 43.85
CA LYS A 590 0.19 -11.65 42.78
C LYS A 590 -0.19 -11.11 41.40
N ALA A 591 -1.31 -10.40 41.28
CA ALA A 591 -1.71 -9.76 40.03
C ALA A 591 -0.69 -8.70 39.58
N LYS A 592 -0.23 -7.84 40.50
CA LYS A 592 0.84 -6.85 40.25
C LYS A 592 2.15 -7.49 39.82
N GLU A 593 2.55 -8.60 40.46
CA GLU A 593 3.76 -9.34 40.10
C GLU A 593 3.65 -10.03 38.73
N SER A 594 2.43 -10.43 38.33
CA SER A 594 2.19 -11.07 37.03
C SER A 594 2.15 -10.11 35.84
N LEU A 595 1.79 -8.85 36.08
CA LEU A 595 1.69 -7.80 35.06
C LEU A 595 3.07 -7.52 34.47
N LYS A 596 3.17 -7.52 33.13
CA LYS A 596 4.44 -7.23 32.46
C LYS A 596 4.86 -5.76 32.58
N GLN A 597 6.15 -5.51 32.31
CA GLN A 597 6.71 -4.16 32.43
C GLN A 597 6.28 -3.25 31.28
N THR A 598 6.02 -3.83 30.10
CA THR A 598 5.63 -3.09 28.90
C THR A 598 4.32 -3.58 28.31
N ALA A 599 3.64 -2.70 27.56
CA ALA A 599 2.40 -3.02 26.87
C ALA A 599 2.57 -4.14 25.82
N GLU A 600 3.72 -4.16 25.14
CA GLU A 600 4.06 -5.18 24.15
C GLU A 600 4.20 -6.57 24.79
N GLU A 601 4.92 -6.66 25.92
CA GLU A 601 5.09 -7.93 26.64
C GLU A 601 3.76 -8.46 27.19
N GLU A 602 2.91 -7.58 27.72
CA GLU A 602 1.60 -7.96 28.26
C GLU A 602 0.67 -8.47 27.15
N TRP A 603 0.67 -7.79 26.00
CA TRP A 603 -0.07 -8.21 24.82
C TRP A 603 0.40 -9.58 24.30
N ASN A 604 1.72 -9.78 24.21
CA ASN A 604 2.30 -11.04 23.76
C ASN A 604 2.06 -12.17 24.77
N ALA A 605 2.13 -11.90 26.08
CA ALA A 605 1.78 -12.87 27.12
C ALA A 605 0.33 -13.37 26.99
N ARG A 606 -0.62 -12.48 26.65
CA ARG A 606 -2.01 -12.85 26.35
C ARG A 606 -2.10 -13.78 25.13
N ARG A 607 -1.38 -13.47 24.05
CA ARG A 607 -1.34 -14.31 22.83
C ARG A 607 -0.77 -15.69 23.15
N GLU A 608 0.37 -15.76 23.82
CA GLU A 608 1.05 -17.00 24.22
C GLU A 608 0.14 -17.89 25.09
N ALA A 609 -0.47 -17.32 26.14
CA ALA A 609 -1.34 -18.06 27.05
C ALA A 609 -2.60 -18.67 26.39
N LEU A 610 -3.07 -18.07 25.29
CA LEU A 610 -4.19 -18.61 24.51
C LEU A 610 -3.73 -19.54 23.39
N GLN A 611 -2.54 -19.34 22.83
CA GLN A 611 -1.93 -20.21 21.84
C GLN A 611 -1.58 -21.58 22.41
N ASP A 612 -1.05 -21.65 23.64
CA ASP A 612 -0.69 -22.90 24.32
C ASP A 612 -1.86 -23.86 24.51
N LYS A 613 -3.11 -23.34 24.46
CA LYS A 613 -4.32 -24.15 24.56
C LYS A 613 -4.63 -24.94 23.29
N HIS A 614 -3.98 -24.63 22.16
CA HIS A 614 -4.15 -25.27 20.85
C HIS A 614 -5.62 -25.57 20.48
N SER A 615 -6.54 -24.63 20.72
CA SER A 615 -7.97 -24.80 20.44
C SER A 615 -8.54 -23.66 19.59
N LEU A 616 -9.46 -23.99 18.69
CA LEU A 616 -10.15 -23.00 17.86
C LEU A 616 -10.90 -21.98 18.70
N ASN A 617 -11.50 -22.42 19.81
CA ASN A 617 -12.19 -21.57 20.77
C ASN A 617 -11.24 -20.49 21.35
N ALA A 618 -10.01 -20.88 21.74
CA ALA A 618 -9.02 -19.93 22.25
C ALA A 618 -8.60 -18.89 21.20
N GLN A 619 -8.49 -19.29 19.91
CA GLN A 619 -8.17 -18.38 18.81
C GLN A 619 -9.31 -17.39 18.53
N ILE A 620 -10.57 -17.85 18.53
CA ILE A 620 -11.74 -16.97 18.39
C ILE A 620 -11.78 -15.97 19.55
N LYS A 621 -11.56 -16.44 20.78
CA LYS A 621 -11.50 -15.58 21.97
C LYS A 621 -10.42 -14.51 21.85
N LEU A 622 -9.21 -14.88 21.43
CA LEU A 622 -8.10 -13.94 21.26
C LEU A 622 -8.44 -12.87 20.21
N ALA A 623 -8.86 -13.28 19.01
CA ALA A 623 -9.21 -12.36 17.93
C ALA A 623 -10.29 -11.36 18.34
N TYR A 624 -11.33 -11.84 19.05
CA TYR A 624 -12.38 -10.99 19.60
C TYR A 624 -11.83 -9.97 20.62
N GLN A 625 -11.01 -10.41 21.58
CA GLN A 625 -10.45 -9.53 22.62
C GLN A 625 -9.56 -8.44 22.01
N GLU A 626 -8.72 -8.79 21.03
CA GLU A 626 -7.88 -7.83 20.33
C GLU A 626 -8.69 -6.82 19.50
N GLU A 627 -9.74 -7.28 18.82
CA GLU A 627 -10.62 -6.39 18.06
C GLU A 627 -11.40 -5.44 19.00
N GLN A 628 -11.80 -5.92 20.18
CA GLN A 628 -12.41 -5.07 21.19
C GLN A 628 -11.47 -3.97 21.68
N ASP A 629 -10.19 -4.28 21.94
CA ASP A 629 -9.19 -3.28 22.33
C ASP A 629 -8.97 -2.25 21.21
N ARG A 630 -8.89 -2.71 19.95
CA ARG A 630 -8.79 -1.82 18.77
C ARG A 630 -10.01 -0.93 18.63
N ALA A 631 -11.22 -1.46 18.82
CA ALA A 631 -12.45 -0.68 18.79
C ALA A 631 -12.47 0.38 19.90
N ASN A 632 -12.08 0.03 21.12
CA ASN A 632 -12.05 0.97 22.24
C ASN A 632 -11.16 2.20 21.94
N VAL A 633 -9.99 1.98 21.33
CA VAL A 633 -9.09 3.06 20.88
C VAL A 633 -9.75 3.98 19.86
N TRP A 634 -10.48 3.43 18.89
CA TRP A 634 -11.15 4.20 17.86
C TRP A 634 -12.24 5.12 18.41
N HIS A 635 -12.91 4.70 19.48
CA HIS A 635 -14.03 5.43 20.09
C HIS A 635 -13.63 6.39 21.20
N ILE A 636 -12.33 6.53 21.50
CA ILE A 636 -11.84 7.54 22.47
C ILE A 636 -12.34 8.94 22.07
N ASP A 637 -12.16 9.31 20.80
CA ASP A 637 -12.46 10.66 20.34
C ASP A 637 -13.98 10.90 20.28
N THR A 638 -14.77 9.89 19.94
CA THR A 638 -16.25 9.95 20.00
C THR A 638 -16.73 10.24 21.41
N LYS A 639 -16.17 9.57 22.44
CA LYS A 639 -16.53 9.82 23.85
C LYS A 639 -16.07 11.20 24.32
N LYS A 640 -14.88 11.64 23.93
CA LYS A 640 -14.39 12.99 24.22
C LYS A 640 -15.31 14.06 23.62
N PHE A 641 -15.76 13.85 22.38
CA PHE A 641 -16.70 14.74 21.70
C PHE A 641 -18.05 14.79 22.44
N LEU A 642 -18.63 13.63 22.77
CA LEU A 642 -19.88 13.55 23.53
C LEU A 642 -19.81 14.27 24.88
N ALA A 643 -18.66 14.26 25.56
CA ALA A 643 -18.47 14.94 26.83
C ALA A 643 -18.10 16.44 26.72
N GLY A 644 -17.97 16.97 25.49
CA GLY A 644 -17.46 18.31 25.21
C GLY A 644 -15.96 18.49 25.49
N ALA A 645 -15.23 17.40 25.74
CA ALA A 645 -13.78 17.39 25.97
C ALA A 645 -12.97 17.47 24.67
N MET A 646 -13.65 17.43 23.51
CA MET A 646 -13.08 17.65 22.18
C MET A 646 -14.02 18.55 21.37
N GLY A 647 -13.45 19.50 20.64
CA GLY A 647 -14.22 20.40 19.77
C GLY A 647 -14.45 19.83 18.36
N GLU A 648 -15.30 20.49 17.59
CA GLU A 648 -15.53 20.20 16.16
C GLU A 648 -14.26 20.29 15.32
N ASP A 649 -13.27 21.05 15.77
CA ASP A 649 -11.99 21.14 15.09
C ASP A 649 -11.12 19.87 15.26
N GLY A 650 -11.57 18.94 16.11
CA GLY A 650 -10.90 17.67 16.44
C GLY A 650 -9.82 17.80 17.51
N LYS A 651 -9.72 18.95 18.19
CA LYS A 651 -8.74 19.18 19.25
C LYS A 651 -9.38 19.03 20.62
N ASP A 652 -8.58 18.56 21.57
CA ASP A 652 -8.98 18.46 22.97
C ASP A 652 -9.27 19.86 23.55
N ASN A 653 -10.46 20.03 24.13
CA ASN A 653 -10.76 21.12 25.05
C ASN A 653 -10.05 20.82 26.37
N LYS A 654 -8.90 21.47 26.60
CA LYS A 654 -8.01 21.16 27.73
C LYS A 654 -8.69 21.30 29.09
N GLU A 655 -9.55 22.31 29.27
CA GLU A 655 -10.26 22.55 30.54
C GLU A 655 -11.27 21.44 30.78
N ARG A 656 -12.15 21.20 29.80
CA ARG A 656 -13.17 20.15 29.91
C ARG A 656 -12.57 18.75 30.00
N LEU A 657 -11.47 18.48 29.30
CA LEU A 657 -10.74 17.21 29.42
C LEU A 657 -10.18 17.02 30.83
N LYS A 658 -9.64 18.07 31.45
CA LYS A 658 -9.14 18.01 32.84
C LYS A 658 -10.29 17.73 33.81
N GLU A 659 -11.43 18.40 33.65
CA GLU A 659 -12.65 18.12 34.42
C GLU A 659 -13.09 16.66 34.28
N MET A 660 -13.12 16.13 33.04
CA MET A 660 -13.50 14.74 32.80
C MET A 660 -12.51 13.76 33.42
N VAL A 661 -11.20 14.01 33.36
CA VAL A 661 -10.19 13.17 34.01
C VAL A 661 -10.38 13.14 35.53
N GLU A 662 -10.70 14.29 36.13
CA GLU A 662 -10.97 14.37 37.57
C GLU A 662 -12.29 13.68 37.91
N LEU A 663 -13.35 13.89 37.13
CA LEU A 663 -14.68 13.31 37.35
C LEU A 663 -14.65 11.78 37.24
N THR A 664 -14.02 11.25 36.18
CA THR A 664 -13.88 9.81 35.97
C THR A 664 -12.72 9.22 36.77
N GLN A 665 -12.28 9.89 37.83
CA GLN A 665 -11.32 9.34 38.77
C GLN A 665 -12.02 8.54 39.85
N ARG A 666 -11.85 7.23 39.80
CA ARG A 666 -12.29 6.30 40.83
C ARG A 666 -11.52 6.45 42.15
N ASP A 667 -12.13 5.95 43.21
CA ASP A 667 -11.52 5.86 44.52
C ASP A 667 -10.48 4.73 44.58
N ALA A 668 -9.44 4.92 45.41
CA ALA A 668 -8.40 3.93 45.59
C ALA A 668 -9.00 2.59 46.09
N HIS A 669 -8.53 1.46 45.53
CA HIS A 669 -8.93 0.11 45.93
C HIS A 669 -10.43 -0.21 45.72
N THR A 670 -11.13 0.53 44.85
CA THR A 670 -12.54 0.25 44.52
C THR A 670 -12.85 0.51 43.05
N LEU A 671 -14.06 0.14 42.62
CA LEU A 671 -14.67 0.50 41.34
C LEU A 671 -15.65 1.69 41.46
N ASN A 672 -15.61 2.43 42.58
CA ASN A 672 -16.51 3.54 42.84
C ASN A 672 -15.94 4.85 42.31
N TYR A 673 -16.81 5.74 41.83
CA TYR A 673 -16.47 7.06 41.31
C TYR A 673 -17.07 8.14 42.24
N SER A 674 -16.49 8.37 43.42
CA SER A 674 -17.05 9.29 44.42
C SER A 674 -17.27 10.72 43.94
N LYS A 675 -16.48 11.16 42.95
CA LYS A 675 -16.59 12.50 42.34
C LYS A 675 -17.80 12.66 41.43
N VAL A 676 -18.45 11.55 41.04
CA VAL A 676 -19.72 11.52 40.32
C VAL A 676 -20.84 11.62 41.37
N CYS A 677 -21.09 12.84 41.88
CA CYS A 677 -21.91 13.05 43.07
C CYS A 677 -23.17 13.87 42.83
N ASP A 678 -23.20 14.75 41.83
CA ASP A 678 -24.37 15.55 41.47
C ASP A 678 -25.16 14.91 40.31
N VAL A 679 -26.41 15.33 40.13
CA VAL A 679 -27.32 14.76 39.12
C VAL A 679 -26.76 14.92 37.70
N VAL A 680 -26.10 16.03 37.40
CA VAL A 680 -25.58 16.32 36.05
C VAL A 680 -24.38 15.43 35.76
N SER A 681 -23.40 15.38 36.68
CA SER A 681 -22.22 14.53 36.51
C SER A 681 -22.55 13.04 36.52
N SER A 682 -23.52 12.63 37.34
CA SER A 682 -24.07 11.27 37.34
C SER A 682 -24.73 10.91 36.02
N THR A 683 -25.59 11.77 35.49
CA THR A 683 -26.25 11.55 34.20
C THR A 683 -25.22 11.46 33.08
N LEU A 684 -24.26 12.39 33.03
CA LEU A 684 -23.19 12.44 32.03
C LEU A 684 -22.38 11.13 31.99
N PHE A 685 -21.87 10.69 33.15
CA PHE A 685 -21.03 9.50 33.22
C PHE A 685 -21.81 8.21 32.94
N ASP A 686 -23.05 8.12 33.45
CA ASP A 686 -23.94 6.99 33.19
C ASP A 686 -24.25 6.84 31.70
N ASN A 687 -24.53 7.96 31.04
CA ASN A 687 -24.81 8.03 29.62
C ASN A 687 -23.60 7.65 28.75
N LEU A 688 -22.40 8.09 29.10
CA LEU A 688 -21.17 7.64 28.43
C LEU A 688 -20.97 6.11 28.55
N SER A 689 -21.25 5.54 29.72
CA SER A 689 -21.20 4.09 29.93
C SER A 689 -22.27 3.34 29.13
N LYS A 690 -23.52 3.86 29.08
CA LYS A 690 -24.59 3.31 28.24
C LYS A 690 -24.25 3.35 26.75
N CYS A 691 -23.63 4.44 26.30
CA CYS A 691 -23.18 4.59 24.93
C CYS A 691 -22.07 3.59 24.59
N GLU A 692 -21.13 3.37 25.51
CA GLU A 692 -20.07 2.38 25.35
C GLU A 692 -20.63 0.96 25.16
N HIS A 693 -21.65 0.60 25.93
CA HIS A 693 -22.33 -0.70 25.79
C HIS A 693 -23.08 -0.84 24.45
N LEU A 694 -23.80 0.19 24.00
CA LEU A 694 -24.49 0.14 22.69
C LEU A 694 -23.52 -0.03 21.53
N ARG A 695 -22.40 0.69 21.58
CA ARG A 695 -21.29 0.54 20.64
C ARG A 695 -20.67 -0.85 20.71
N TRP A 696 -20.47 -1.38 21.92
CA TRP A 696 -19.98 -2.75 22.10
C TRP A 696 -20.93 -3.78 21.48
N ASN A 697 -22.25 -3.66 21.71
CA ASN A 697 -23.26 -4.49 21.07
C ASN A 697 -23.13 -4.45 19.54
N ALA A 698 -23.05 -3.25 18.96
CA ALA A 698 -22.92 -3.09 17.51
C ALA A 698 -21.64 -3.76 16.97
N CYS A 699 -20.51 -3.60 17.66
CA CYS A 699 -19.26 -4.28 17.32
C CYS A 699 -19.41 -5.82 17.37
N MET A 700 -20.07 -6.34 18.40
CA MET A 700 -20.30 -7.78 18.57
C MET A 700 -21.19 -8.39 17.50
N GLU A 701 -22.28 -7.69 17.15
CA GLU A 701 -23.19 -8.09 16.08
C GLU A 701 -22.46 -8.15 14.73
N LEU A 702 -21.60 -7.16 14.44
CA LEU A 702 -20.77 -7.13 13.23
C LEU A 702 -19.69 -8.24 13.20
N GLN A 703 -19.20 -8.68 14.36
CA GLN A 703 -18.32 -9.84 14.51
C GLN A 703 -19.07 -11.17 14.41
N GLY A 704 -20.40 -11.13 14.31
CA GLY A 704 -21.27 -12.28 14.10
C GLY A 704 -21.79 -12.92 15.38
N PHE A 705 -21.70 -12.22 16.52
CA PHE A 705 -22.31 -12.70 17.75
C PHE A 705 -23.81 -12.42 17.79
N VAL A 706 -24.53 -13.30 18.48
CA VAL A 706 -25.95 -13.18 18.77
C VAL A 706 -26.20 -13.27 20.27
N THR A 707 -27.33 -12.73 20.72
CA THR A 707 -27.76 -12.82 22.12
C THR A 707 -28.10 -14.26 22.52
N CYS A 708 -27.99 -14.58 23.80
CA CYS A 708 -28.37 -15.88 24.36
C CYS A 708 -28.72 -15.79 25.85
N ASP A 709 -29.58 -16.68 26.33
CA ASP A 709 -29.92 -16.76 27.77
C ASP A 709 -28.87 -17.51 28.61
N GLY A 710 -27.96 -18.26 27.97
CA GLY A 710 -26.95 -19.10 28.62
C GLY A 710 -25.56 -18.47 28.75
N ASP A 711 -24.58 -19.29 29.12
CA ASP A 711 -23.19 -18.86 29.16
C ASP A 711 -22.64 -18.50 27.78
N LYS A 712 -21.63 -17.63 27.79
CA LYS A 712 -20.90 -17.22 26.60
C LYS A 712 -20.31 -18.45 25.89
N ASP A 713 -20.59 -18.57 24.60
CA ASP A 713 -20.07 -19.62 23.72
C ASP A 713 -19.41 -18.97 22.50
N PHE A 714 -18.09 -19.03 22.42
CA PHE A 714 -17.34 -18.49 21.28
C PHE A 714 -17.45 -19.35 20.02
N GLN A 715 -17.71 -20.66 20.13
CA GLN A 715 -17.89 -21.53 18.98
C GLN A 715 -19.21 -21.21 18.27
N GLN A 716 -20.28 -21.05 19.04
CA GLN A 716 -21.59 -20.64 18.52
C GLN A 716 -21.73 -19.12 18.35
N LYS A 717 -20.71 -18.35 18.77
CA LYS A 717 -20.74 -16.88 18.85
C LYS A 717 -21.99 -16.35 19.57
N LYS A 718 -22.23 -16.85 20.78
CA LYS A 718 -23.33 -16.45 21.64
C LYS A 718 -22.82 -15.69 22.86
N HIS A 719 -23.49 -14.59 23.20
CA HIS A 719 -23.11 -13.76 24.34
C HIS A 719 -24.32 -13.15 25.05
N LYS A 720 -24.48 -13.47 26.35
CA LYS A 720 -25.61 -13.02 27.17
C LYS A 720 -25.74 -11.51 27.37
N CYS A 721 -24.62 -10.80 27.38
CA CYS A 721 -24.62 -9.33 27.51
C CYS A 721 -24.99 -8.58 26.22
N ILE A 722 -25.26 -9.24 25.08
CA ILE A 722 -25.77 -8.55 23.88
C ILE A 722 -27.26 -8.26 24.08
N VAL A 723 -27.54 -7.23 24.86
CA VAL A 723 -28.88 -6.80 25.29
C VAL A 723 -28.91 -5.28 25.47
N ASP A 724 -30.10 -4.71 25.51
CA ASP A 724 -30.28 -3.27 25.79
C ASP A 724 -29.80 -2.89 27.21
N ASN A 725 -29.49 -1.61 27.40
CA ASN A 725 -28.92 -1.08 28.65
C ASN A 725 -29.73 -1.41 29.90
N ASP A 726 -31.07 -1.34 29.82
CA ASP A 726 -31.94 -1.64 30.97
C ASP A 726 -31.86 -3.12 31.37
N ILE A 727 -31.76 -4.01 30.39
CA ILE A 727 -31.60 -5.44 30.62
C ILE A 727 -30.21 -5.74 31.17
N LEU A 728 -29.16 -5.11 30.63
CA LEU A 728 -27.80 -5.27 31.13
C LEU A 728 -27.71 -4.88 32.61
N ARG A 729 -28.28 -3.72 32.97
CA ARG A 729 -28.19 -3.18 34.33
C ARG A 729 -29.01 -3.97 35.34
N SER A 730 -30.13 -4.55 34.90
CA SER A 730 -30.97 -5.38 35.77
C SER A 730 -30.47 -6.81 35.91
N LYS A 731 -29.95 -7.44 34.84
CA LYS A 731 -29.56 -8.85 34.84
C LYS A 731 -28.07 -9.12 35.00
N TYR A 732 -27.22 -8.19 34.57
CA TYR A 732 -25.75 -8.35 34.52
C TYR A 732 -24.99 -7.12 35.07
N PRO A 733 -25.34 -6.59 36.26
CA PRO A 733 -24.73 -5.38 36.82
C PRO A 733 -23.22 -5.52 37.04
N GLU A 734 -22.70 -6.73 37.18
CA GLU A 734 -21.27 -7.03 37.32
C GLU A 734 -20.43 -6.65 36.10
N THR A 735 -21.07 -6.40 34.95
CA THR A 735 -20.38 -6.05 33.70
C THR A 735 -20.25 -4.55 33.48
N ILE A 736 -21.08 -3.73 34.13
CA ILE A 736 -21.06 -2.26 34.04
C ILE A 736 -19.68 -1.66 34.35
N PRO A 737 -18.90 -2.17 35.35
CA PRO A 737 -17.58 -1.61 35.62
C PRO A 737 -16.60 -1.71 34.44
N TYR A 738 -16.80 -2.67 33.52
CA TYR A 738 -16.01 -2.72 32.30
C TYR A 738 -16.22 -1.45 31.46
N ASP A 739 -17.47 -1.09 31.18
CA ASP A 739 -17.82 0.07 30.35
C ASP A 739 -17.35 1.37 31.01
N GLN A 740 -17.52 1.49 32.33
CA GLN A 740 -17.05 2.64 33.11
C GLN A 740 -15.53 2.80 33.05
N CYS A 741 -14.78 1.70 33.18
CA CYS A 741 -13.32 1.70 33.04
C CYS A 741 -12.87 2.11 31.63
N VAL A 742 -13.58 1.68 30.58
CA VAL A 742 -13.29 2.10 29.20
C VAL A 742 -13.55 3.61 29.01
N VAL A 743 -14.62 4.14 29.61
CA VAL A 743 -14.91 5.57 29.63
C VAL A 743 -13.79 6.34 30.35
N GLU A 744 -13.38 5.92 31.55
CA GLU A 744 -12.26 6.50 32.30
C GLU A 744 -10.97 6.54 31.48
N LEU A 745 -10.61 5.44 30.82
CA LEU A 745 -9.42 5.35 29.98
C LEU A 745 -9.45 6.30 28.79
N SER A 746 -10.64 6.55 28.23
CA SER A 746 -10.81 7.44 27.08
C SER A 746 -10.43 8.90 27.39
N PHE A 747 -10.51 9.32 28.64
CA PHE A 747 -10.08 10.66 29.07
C PHE A 747 -8.62 10.68 29.57
N ARG A 748 -8.11 9.56 30.10
CA ARG A 748 -6.76 9.48 30.67
C ARG A 748 -5.66 9.21 29.66
N LEU A 749 -5.93 8.41 28.64
CA LEU A 749 -4.94 8.08 27.64
C LEU A 749 -4.72 9.27 26.71
N LYS A 750 -3.48 9.74 26.63
CA LYS A 750 -3.07 10.69 25.60
C LYS A 750 -2.83 9.89 24.32
N LYS A 751 -3.53 10.24 23.23
CA LYS A 751 -3.04 9.89 21.89
C LYS A 751 -1.76 10.71 21.68
N ASN A 752 -0.63 10.04 21.51
CA ASN A 752 0.63 10.69 21.13
C ASN A 752 0.58 11.14 19.68
#